data_AF-V2XPS6-F1
#
_entry.id   AF-V2XPS6-F1
#
_cell.length_a   1.000
_cell.length_b   1.000
_cell.length_c   1.000
_cell.angle_alpha   90.00
_cell.angle_beta   90.00
_cell.angle_gamma   90.00
#
_symmetry.space_group_name_H-M   'P 1'
#
loop_
_entity.id
_entity.type
_entity.pdbx_description
1 polymer ?
#
loop_
_entity_poly.entity_id
_entity_poly.type
_entity_poly.pdbx_seq_one_letter_code
_entity_poly.pdbx_strand_id
1 'polypeptide(L)'
;MRSRSQRKNSMGVHSVLAKFMILLMIINVLNVIHPAAVRADDTKHFGNNTTILPEGGITAKNYNNGKFDVEMVVKGDGSTTIEQKNLDVVLVVDRSYDNMRKNGRMAAAKAEAAKLVDYFLQSGNNKIRVGLVSFAGNNGGSPSPVLGVTQLTQDADELKNAIRGYNTAGWNNSPVLREAFTQAGLIKANEMFGASNTNKKIIVLISGGAPTISYGLTLDFNQREEALSNTPKEGYEIWSLTRWLDPKYHSSWKKGYHKSNEWTPYYVKLVKGLIDVPMGKTAEVKTNTIAEANKIKTDSGVEIFSVGIKADGDAAEVLKKIASDNRYYVDNILKDVIDKVIESLKEVKKEYSIKDGDLEIKMNEAVKSELDPSKITLTAQNTDSTATAEDKADLARRFNEINKEFDNKTLTLRKINLGKNEVLNIKYQAELLEAYKDGNPHNIVEYVILYPEGKNGSKEVNFAIPTVKEAIHSSVAITKVWEGKPADTANFGLFKKVAPDDRLERIPNANPKISKNANQWTIKFENVKTFDINGKAIEYVVKELNEQGNPLKTGEVVTLNNRKYRISESDNGKTITNTELIDISVEKNWADGVPEIAMQSVKFRITEDNKSAEFNKTYELNKANGWTKKFENLPLYKGNEKIKYSVVETYINGEKITEPINPEADSEGNHVYYYKAFKITLSKNAIDIIDSGKVTITNSVRKPEQNIPDKRRIKVVNNWGKTPDSKKKEIEVSLYKVNKDGELIKVDDAASMVLNKNNETDKDWQGEFVVDNKDKDGNLIQYYVFETRIDNATTGAVKFDPNLYNDGYKIGEYNVRISELTSEAQNAEAGDYGFYILNESEGVSTDPATPEEKIDINVTKTWTGSTPVGHKLPVKVRLFIENGEYLVPVTNVAELTLNDGNNWTGKFENLEKIVDNYGNEIKYYVYEVGVGNNNIINNSEFMSKPAAYKIGSYNVTIAGNGTIDVTITNDHKPAQAPGGGAVDPGNPGNSGNPGASSNQGSNTPNVNVTDDKTPQGTVNTDTKPTDEDTDETGVEDIDDDDIPEDEAGSNEDTDSGGKTKAPNKVKVNEDNVPRGKAALPKTGGTDSTLFGVLGFGLIGLGFLIKKRR
;
A
#
# COMPACT_ATOMS: atom_id res chain seq x y z
N MET A 1 -70.89 -54.74 38.55
CA MET A 1 -69.96 -54.41 37.43
C MET A 1 -69.34 -53.03 37.66
N ARG A 2 -68.29 -52.65 36.92
CA ARG A 2 -67.67 -51.31 36.98
C ARG A 2 -68.40 -50.33 36.05
N SER A 3 -68.42 -49.05 36.41
CA SER A 3 -68.30 -47.95 35.45
C SER A 3 -67.25 -46.94 35.97
N ARG A 4 -66.29 -46.55 35.13
CA ARG A 4 -65.20 -45.62 35.44
C ARG A 4 -65.45 -44.30 34.70
N SER A 5 -66.18 -43.34 35.28
CA SER A 5 -66.47 -42.07 34.55
C SER A 5 -66.59 -40.77 35.37
N GLN A 6 -66.38 -40.77 36.69
CA GLN A 6 -66.43 -39.52 37.50
C GLN A 6 -65.18 -39.23 38.35
N ARG A 7 -64.03 -39.81 38.01
CA ARG A 7 -62.71 -39.40 38.53
C ARG A 7 -61.76 -39.09 37.38
N LYS A 8 -61.74 -37.82 36.91
CA LYS A 8 -60.61 -37.27 36.12
C LYS A 8 -60.54 -35.73 35.98
N ASN A 9 -61.65 -34.99 36.04
CA ASN A 9 -61.65 -33.61 35.53
C ASN A 9 -61.17 -32.50 36.50
N SER A 10 -61.13 -32.69 37.82
CA SER A 10 -60.59 -31.67 38.75
C SER A 10 -59.07 -31.69 38.90
N MET A 11 -58.42 -32.82 38.58
CA MET A 11 -56.97 -33.01 38.77
C MET A 11 -56.14 -32.49 37.58
N GLY A 12 -56.79 -32.19 36.43
CA GLY A 12 -56.13 -31.63 35.26
C GLY A 12 -55.83 -30.14 35.37
N VAL A 13 -56.81 -29.33 35.83
CA VAL A 13 -56.76 -27.86 35.69
C VAL A 13 -55.60 -27.23 36.47
N HIS A 14 -55.35 -27.64 37.72
CA HIS A 14 -54.22 -27.11 38.49
C HIS A 14 -52.85 -27.59 37.98
N SER A 15 -52.75 -28.83 37.47
CA SER A 15 -51.49 -29.32 36.88
C SER A 15 -51.19 -28.64 35.54
N VAL A 16 -52.22 -28.38 34.73
CA VAL A 16 -52.09 -27.60 33.50
C VAL A 16 -51.75 -26.16 33.84
N LEU A 17 -52.47 -25.46 34.71
CA LEU A 17 -52.20 -24.06 35.03
C LEU A 17 -50.81 -23.84 35.67
N ALA A 18 -50.36 -24.72 36.56
CA ALA A 18 -49.00 -24.65 37.10
C ALA A 18 -47.94 -24.91 36.02
N LYS A 19 -48.17 -25.88 35.11
CA LYS A 19 -47.30 -26.09 33.95
C LYS A 19 -47.40 -24.96 32.93
N PHE A 20 -48.52 -24.25 32.82
CA PHE A 20 -48.72 -23.11 31.92
C PHE A 20 -48.04 -21.86 32.48
N MET A 21 -48.03 -21.67 33.80
CA MET A 21 -47.19 -20.68 34.49
C MET A 21 -45.70 -20.97 34.25
N ILE A 22 -45.25 -22.20 34.51
CA ILE A 22 -43.85 -22.61 34.25
C ILE A 22 -43.50 -22.48 32.76
N LEU A 23 -44.40 -22.84 31.85
CA LEU A 23 -44.20 -22.70 30.40
C LEU A 23 -44.19 -21.21 29.98
N LEU A 24 -45.02 -20.35 30.57
CA LEU A 24 -44.99 -18.90 30.34
C LEU A 24 -43.72 -18.26 30.92
N MET A 25 -43.19 -18.75 32.04
CA MET A 25 -41.91 -18.29 32.59
C MET A 25 -40.74 -18.75 31.69
N ILE A 26 -40.78 -19.97 31.15
CA ILE A 26 -39.82 -20.46 30.15
C ILE A 26 -39.93 -19.70 28.82
N ILE A 27 -41.14 -19.31 28.39
CA ILE A 27 -41.38 -18.55 27.16
C ILE A 27 -41.02 -17.07 27.31
N ASN A 28 -41.27 -16.44 28.46
CA ASN A 28 -40.91 -15.02 28.67
C ASN A 28 -39.39 -14.82 28.75
N VAL A 29 -38.64 -15.72 29.38
CA VAL A 29 -37.16 -15.63 29.44
C VAL A 29 -36.52 -15.66 28.05
N LEU A 30 -37.21 -16.20 27.04
CA LEU A 30 -36.80 -16.17 25.62
C LEU A 30 -37.07 -14.83 24.90
N ASN A 31 -37.79 -13.89 25.51
CA ASN A 31 -38.24 -12.64 24.88
C ASN A 31 -37.60 -11.36 25.42
N VAL A 32 -36.97 -11.34 26.60
CA VAL A 32 -36.67 -10.07 27.31
C VAL A 32 -35.20 -9.64 27.28
N ILE A 33 -34.25 -10.54 27.01
CA ILE A 33 -32.87 -10.11 26.69
C ILE A 33 -32.83 -9.82 25.18
N HIS A 34 -33.20 -8.60 24.79
CA HIS A 34 -33.08 -8.13 23.41
C HIS A 34 -31.64 -7.65 23.14
N PRO A 35 -30.82 -8.38 22.35
CA PRO A 35 -29.45 -7.98 22.05
C PRO A 35 -29.34 -6.77 21.09
N ALA A 36 -30.42 -6.02 20.88
CA ALA A 36 -30.72 -5.30 19.65
C ALA A 36 -30.97 -3.78 19.81
N ALA A 37 -30.45 -3.15 20.86
CA ALA A 37 -30.37 -1.68 20.93
C ALA A 37 -28.94 -1.19 20.64
N VAL A 38 -28.67 -0.91 19.36
CA VAL A 38 -27.43 -0.23 18.93
C VAL A 38 -27.75 1.24 18.67
N ARG A 39 -27.40 2.11 19.62
CA ARG A 39 -27.37 3.56 19.41
C ARG A 39 -25.95 3.99 19.06
N ALA A 40 -25.84 4.62 17.89
CA ALA A 40 -24.75 5.50 17.55
C ALA A 40 -25.24 6.94 17.46
N ASP A 41 -24.52 7.88 18.05
CA ASP A 41 -24.81 9.32 17.92
C ASP A 41 -24.31 9.91 16.59
N ASP A 42 -23.55 9.15 15.80
CA ASP A 42 -23.13 9.51 14.46
C ASP A 42 -23.20 8.31 13.48
N THR A 43 -24.12 8.35 12.53
CA THR A 43 -24.30 7.32 11.48
C THR A 43 -23.28 7.42 10.34
N LYS A 44 -22.45 8.46 10.29
CA LYS A 44 -21.30 8.59 9.39
C LYS A 44 -20.19 7.61 9.78
N HIS A 45 -19.90 7.52 11.08
CA HIS A 45 -18.77 6.79 11.63
C HIS A 45 -19.13 5.44 12.28
N PHE A 46 -20.40 5.15 12.54
CA PHE A 46 -20.85 3.86 13.08
C PHE A 46 -21.90 3.18 12.20
N GLY A 47 -22.08 1.86 12.40
CA GLY A 47 -23.04 1.04 11.66
C GLY A 47 -23.54 -0.18 12.45
N ASN A 48 -24.34 -1.02 11.79
CA ASN A 48 -25.15 -2.11 12.38
C ASN A 48 -26.19 -1.62 13.41
N ASN A 49 -26.75 -0.42 13.20
CA ASN A 49 -27.79 0.15 14.05
C ASN A 49 -29.13 -0.58 13.84
N THR A 50 -29.62 -1.29 14.86
CA THR A 50 -30.96 -1.89 14.90
C THR A 50 -31.98 -0.95 15.55
N THR A 51 -33.26 -1.06 15.15
CA THR A 51 -34.34 -0.19 15.63
C THR A 51 -34.53 -0.30 17.15
N ILE A 52 -34.74 0.85 17.80
CA ILE A 52 -34.75 1.00 19.27
C ILE A 52 -35.79 0.08 19.94
N LEU A 53 -35.32 -0.74 20.88
CA LEU A 53 -36.11 -1.28 21.99
C LEU A 53 -35.47 -0.82 23.32
N PRO A 54 -36.24 -0.50 24.37
CA PRO A 54 -35.72 0.19 25.56
C PRO A 54 -34.97 -0.70 26.57
N GLU A 55 -34.56 -1.92 26.19
CA GLU A 55 -34.30 -3.04 27.12
C GLU A 55 -32.92 -3.72 26.89
N GLY A 56 -31.82 -2.97 27.05
CA GLY A 56 -30.44 -3.51 27.02
C GLY A 56 -29.75 -3.47 25.65
N GLY A 57 -28.42 -3.62 25.62
CA GLY A 57 -27.62 -3.57 24.37
C GLY A 57 -26.20 -3.02 24.51
N ILE A 58 -25.60 -2.66 23.37
CA ILE A 58 -24.26 -2.04 23.25
C ILE A 58 -24.41 -0.74 22.45
N THR A 59 -23.96 0.38 23.01
CA THR A 59 -24.04 1.72 22.40
C THR A 59 -22.66 2.36 22.28
N ALA A 60 -22.43 3.16 21.23
CA ALA A 60 -21.15 3.82 20.96
C ALA A 60 -21.38 5.29 20.55
N LYS A 61 -20.61 6.24 21.09
CA LYS A 61 -20.89 7.68 20.95
C LYS A 61 -19.66 8.56 21.09
N ASN A 62 -19.85 9.87 20.90
CA ASN A 62 -18.81 10.89 21.04
C ASN A 62 -17.60 10.63 20.13
N TYR A 63 -17.85 10.30 18.86
CA TYR A 63 -16.79 9.99 17.90
C TYR A 63 -15.90 11.20 17.61
N ASN A 64 -14.59 11.04 17.75
CA ASN A 64 -13.60 12.07 17.45
C ASN A 64 -12.25 11.46 17.02
N ASN A 65 -11.93 11.53 15.73
CA ASN A 65 -10.64 11.10 15.14
C ASN A 65 -10.20 9.69 15.60
N GLY A 66 -11.01 8.67 15.32
CA GLY A 66 -10.80 7.30 15.80
C GLY A 66 -11.36 6.99 17.18
N LYS A 67 -11.44 7.97 18.11
CA LYS A 67 -11.83 7.73 19.52
C LYS A 67 -13.34 7.82 19.74
N PHE A 68 -13.86 7.04 20.68
CA PHE A 68 -15.27 7.03 21.06
C PHE A 68 -15.51 6.41 22.45
N ASP A 69 -16.65 6.75 23.06
CA ASP A 69 -17.15 6.11 24.29
C ASP A 69 -18.02 4.90 23.93
N VAL A 70 -17.92 3.82 24.71
CA VAL A 70 -18.82 2.66 24.62
C VAL A 70 -19.56 2.48 25.95
N GLU A 71 -20.86 2.19 25.87
CA GLU A 71 -21.74 1.93 27.01
C GLU A 71 -22.58 0.67 26.74
N MET A 72 -22.39 -0.35 27.58
CA MET A 72 -23.06 -1.66 27.53
C MET A 72 -24.03 -1.80 28.69
N VAL A 73 -25.21 -2.35 28.42
CA VAL A 73 -26.31 -2.43 29.39
C VAL A 73 -26.90 -3.84 29.43
N VAL A 74 -26.79 -4.50 30.59
CA VAL A 74 -27.37 -5.82 30.88
C VAL A 74 -28.50 -5.65 31.89
N LYS A 75 -29.71 -6.10 31.54
CA LYS A 75 -30.91 -5.99 32.37
C LYS A 75 -31.37 -7.37 32.87
N GLY A 76 -31.82 -7.44 34.13
CA GLY A 76 -32.58 -8.54 34.69
C GLY A 76 -34.11 -8.31 34.56
N ASP A 77 -34.81 -9.35 34.16
CA ASP A 77 -36.28 -9.43 34.07
C ASP A 77 -36.90 -10.38 35.12
N GLY A 78 -36.07 -10.88 36.04
CA GLY A 78 -36.42 -11.91 37.03
C GLY A 78 -37.69 -11.65 37.85
N SER A 79 -38.28 -12.71 38.39
CA SER A 79 -39.59 -12.64 39.04
C SER A 79 -39.48 -12.43 40.55
N THR A 80 -40.24 -11.49 41.11
CA THR A 80 -40.49 -11.42 42.56
C THR A 80 -41.89 -11.95 42.82
N THR A 81 -42.00 -13.16 43.35
CA THR A 81 -43.28 -13.78 43.72
C THR A 81 -43.49 -13.76 45.23
N ILE A 82 -44.72 -13.54 45.68
CA ILE A 82 -45.09 -13.54 47.10
C ILE A 82 -46.00 -14.75 47.34
N GLU A 83 -45.46 -15.82 47.89
CA GLU A 83 -46.22 -17.03 48.21
C GLU A 83 -46.71 -16.99 49.65
N GLN A 84 -48.01 -16.74 49.84
CA GLN A 84 -48.63 -16.84 51.17
C GLN A 84 -48.89 -18.31 51.53
N LYS A 85 -48.34 -18.78 52.65
CA LYS A 85 -48.56 -20.13 53.19
C LYS A 85 -49.94 -20.29 53.82
N ASN A 86 -50.45 -21.52 53.81
CA ASN A 86 -51.71 -21.88 54.48
C ASN A 86 -51.51 -21.98 56.00
N LEU A 87 -52.56 -21.66 56.76
CA LEU A 87 -52.60 -21.71 58.22
C LEU A 87 -53.83 -22.46 58.71
N ASP A 88 -53.62 -23.46 59.56
CA ASP A 88 -54.68 -24.12 60.31
C ASP A 88 -54.64 -23.65 61.78
N VAL A 89 -55.79 -23.21 62.30
CA VAL A 89 -55.94 -22.76 63.68
C VAL A 89 -56.98 -23.63 64.39
N VAL A 90 -56.71 -24.03 65.64
CA VAL A 90 -57.71 -24.67 66.49
C VAL A 90 -57.89 -23.89 67.79
N LEU A 91 -59.10 -23.38 68.03
CA LEU A 91 -59.44 -22.70 69.29
C LEU A 91 -59.89 -23.75 70.31
N VAL A 92 -59.20 -23.83 71.43
CA VAL A 92 -59.38 -24.86 72.48
C VAL A 92 -60.03 -24.20 73.68
N VAL A 93 -61.36 -24.31 73.79
CA VAL A 93 -62.18 -23.52 74.72
C VAL A 93 -62.57 -24.35 75.95
N ASP A 94 -62.17 -23.88 77.12
CA ASP A 94 -62.59 -24.44 78.40
C ASP A 94 -64.09 -24.18 78.61
N ARG A 95 -64.83 -25.23 78.98
CA ARG A 95 -66.24 -25.16 79.40
C ARG A 95 -66.50 -25.90 80.72
N SER A 96 -65.44 -26.17 81.49
CA SER A 96 -65.53 -26.78 82.81
C SER A 96 -66.23 -25.86 83.81
N TYR A 97 -67.09 -26.43 84.65
CA TYR A 97 -67.93 -25.68 85.56
C TYR A 97 -67.09 -24.90 86.58
N ASP A 98 -66.08 -25.52 87.18
CA ASP A 98 -65.35 -24.91 88.29
C ASP A 98 -64.40 -23.77 87.84
N ASN A 99 -63.81 -23.85 86.64
CA ASN A 99 -63.04 -22.74 86.06
C ASN A 99 -63.95 -21.63 85.51
N MET A 100 -65.01 -21.98 84.76
CA MET A 100 -65.66 -21.05 83.84
C MET A 100 -67.02 -20.49 84.29
N ARG A 101 -67.64 -21.07 85.34
CA ARG A 101 -68.92 -20.55 85.91
C ARG A 101 -68.80 -19.14 86.48
N LYS A 102 -67.66 -18.85 87.15
CA LYS A 102 -67.49 -17.62 87.95
C LYS A 102 -67.21 -16.40 87.07
N ASN A 103 -67.55 -15.22 87.57
CA ASN A 103 -67.12 -13.90 87.08
C ASN A 103 -67.37 -13.63 85.57
N GLY A 104 -68.34 -14.33 84.97
CA GLY A 104 -68.64 -14.26 83.53
C GLY A 104 -67.60 -14.92 82.62
N ARG A 105 -66.69 -15.75 83.14
CA ARG A 105 -65.57 -16.34 82.38
C ARG A 105 -66.04 -17.09 81.12
N MET A 106 -67.09 -17.92 81.20
CA MET A 106 -67.65 -18.60 80.02
C MET A 106 -68.16 -17.62 78.93
N ALA A 107 -68.77 -16.49 79.32
CA ALA A 107 -69.27 -15.50 78.37
C ALA A 107 -68.11 -14.72 77.70
N ALA A 108 -67.09 -14.35 78.46
CA ALA A 108 -65.87 -13.75 77.94
C ALA A 108 -65.11 -14.71 76.99
N ALA A 109 -65.00 -15.99 77.35
CA ALA A 109 -64.39 -17.01 76.50
C ALA A 109 -65.15 -17.22 75.16
N LYS A 110 -66.49 -17.17 75.17
CA LYS A 110 -67.29 -17.17 73.93
C LYS A 110 -67.02 -15.94 73.07
N ALA A 111 -66.98 -14.75 73.68
CA ALA A 111 -66.73 -13.50 72.96
C ALA A 111 -65.33 -13.51 72.32
N GLU A 112 -64.31 -13.93 73.07
CA GLU A 112 -62.94 -14.01 72.57
C GLU A 112 -62.79 -15.06 71.47
N ALA A 113 -63.36 -16.26 71.64
CA ALA A 113 -63.34 -17.30 70.61
C ALA A 113 -64.03 -16.85 69.32
N ALA A 114 -65.21 -16.20 69.41
CA ALA A 114 -65.93 -15.70 68.24
C ALA A 114 -65.16 -14.58 67.53
N LYS A 115 -64.58 -13.64 68.29
CA LYS A 115 -63.73 -12.57 67.76
C LYS A 115 -62.47 -13.12 67.07
N LEU A 116 -61.88 -14.20 67.59
CA LEU A 116 -60.73 -14.85 66.98
C LEU A 116 -61.09 -15.59 65.68
N VAL A 117 -62.26 -16.24 65.60
CA VAL A 117 -62.79 -16.78 64.33
C VAL A 117 -62.85 -15.68 63.26
N ASP A 118 -63.43 -14.52 63.60
CA ASP A 118 -63.53 -13.38 62.69
C ASP A 118 -62.13 -12.82 62.31
N TYR A 119 -61.23 -12.60 63.28
CA TYR A 119 -59.88 -12.08 63.02
C TYR A 119 -59.04 -12.99 62.09
N PHE A 120 -59.11 -14.31 62.28
CA PHE A 120 -58.36 -15.28 61.46
C PHE A 120 -58.98 -15.49 60.07
N LEU A 121 -60.31 -15.52 59.94
CA LEU A 121 -60.96 -15.81 58.65
C LEU A 121 -61.10 -14.57 57.75
N GLN A 122 -61.48 -13.41 58.29
CA GLN A 122 -61.66 -12.18 57.49
C GLN A 122 -60.33 -11.71 56.87
N SER A 123 -59.23 -11.87 57.60
CA SER A 123 -57.88 -11.51 57.16
C SER A 123 -57.20 -12.60 56.31
N GLY A 124 -57.86 -13.74 56.08
CA GLY A 124 -57.21 -15.00 55.67
C GLY A 124 -57.22 -15.36 54.19
N ASN A 125 -57.89 -14.58 53.33
CA ASN A 125 -57.92 -14.74 51.87
C ASN A 125 -58.00 -16.20 51.37
N ASN A 126 -58.96 -16.96 51.91
CA ASN A 126 -59.21 -18.38 51.64
C ASN A 126 -58.03 -19.35 51.90
N LYS A 127 -56.94 -18.92 52.56
CA LYS A 127 -55.79 -19.77 52.94
C LYS A 127 -55.72 -20.14 54.42
N ILE A 128 -56.60 -19.57 55.24
CA ILE A 128 -56.70 -19.86 56.67
C ILE A 128 -57.94 -20.73 56.92
N ARG A 129 -57.82 -21.74 57.79
CA ARG A 129 -58.96 -22.51 58.32
C ARG A 129 -58.96 -22.45 59.85
N VAL A 130 -60.14 -22.45 60.43
CA VAL A 130 -60.33 -22.48 61.89
C VAL A 130 -61.17 -23.70 62.27
N GLY A 131 -60.79 -24.39 63.32
CA GLY A 131 -61.53 -25.48 63.96
C GLY A 131 -61.65 -25.23 65.46
N LEU A 132 -62.46 -26.03 66.15
CA LEU A 132 -62.75 -25.82 67.58
C LEU A 132 -62.66 -27.13 68.36
N VAL A 133 -62.13 -27.05 69.58
CA VAL A 133 -62.24 -28.09 70.61
C VAL A 133 -62.75 -27.46 71.90
N SER A 134 -64.01 -27.70 72.25
CA SER A 134 -64.49 -27.42 73.60
C SER A 134 -64.13 -28.57 74.54
N PHE A 135 -63.61 -28.29 75.74
CA PHE A 135 -63.18 -29.34 76.69
C PHE A 135 -63.72 -29.13 78.11
N ALA A 136 -63.97 -30.26 78.77
CA ALA A 136 -64.25 -30.41 80.20
C ALA A 136 -64.04 -31.89 80.59
N GLY A 137 -64.14 -32.21 81.87
CA GLY A 137 -64.11 -33.56 82.42
C GLY A 137 -65.43 -33.91 83.12
N ASN A 138 -65.87 -35.15 82.95
CA ASN A 138 -67.05 -35.70 83.62
C ASN A 138 -66.71 -36.15 85.04
N ASN A 139 -67.56 -35.81 86.02
CA ASN A 139 -67.43 -36.28 87.42
C ASN A 139 -68.44 -37.39 87.80
N GLY A 140 -68.96 -38.12 86.81
CA GLY A 140 -69.92 -39.22 86.99
C GLY A 140 -69.30 -40.53 87.50
N GLY A 141 -68.54 -40.50 88.59
CA GLY A 141 -67.93 -41.68 89.23
C GLY A 141 -66.71 -42.28 88.50
N SER A 142 -66.47 -41.90 87.25
CA SER A 142 -65.23 -42.18 86.52
C SER A 142 -64.80 -40.94 85.73
N PRO A 143 -63.67 -40.31 86.07
CA PRO A 143 -63.11 -39.18 85.31
C PRO A 143 -63.00 -39.53 83.83
N SER A 144 -63.38 -38.62 82.95
CA SER A 144 -63.33 -38.85 81.50
C SER A 144 -63.38 -37.53 80.73
N PRO A 145 -62.65 -37.39 79.59
CA PRO A 145 -62.64 -36.17 78.80
C PRO A 145 -63.95 -36.04 78.01
N VAL A 146 -64.62 -34.89 78.13
CA VAL A 146 -65.83 -34.59 77.36
C VAL A 146 -65.52 -33.49 76.36
N LEU A 147 -65.14 -33.90 75.16
CA LEU A 147 -64.71 -33.02 74.08
C LEU A 147 -65.85 -32.79 73.08
N GLY A 148 -66.05 -31.53 72.65
CA GLY A 148 -66.92 -31.19 71.51
C GLY A 148 -66.09 -30.56 70.41
N VAL A 149 -66.13 -31.13 69.20
CA VAL A 149 -65.21 -30.81 68.09
C VAL A 149 -65.96 -30.25 66.88
N THR A 150 -65.50 -29.11 66.36
CA THR A 150 -65.86 -28.60 65.03
C THR A 150 -64.62 -28.66 64.14
N GLN A 151 -64.74 -29.23 62.94
CA GLN A 151 -63.58 -29.48 62.06
C GLN A 151 -62.97 -28.19 61.49
N LEU A 152 -61.76 -28.29 60.93
CA LEU A 152 -61.07 -27.17 60.26
C LEU A 152 -61.87 -26.72 59.02
N THR A 153 -62.62 -25.62 59.18
CA THR A 153 -63.54 -25.05 58.19
C THR A 153 -63.15 -23.60 57.86
N GLN A 154 -63.81 -23.02 56.86
CA GLN A 154 -63.77 -21.59 56.53
C GLN A 154 -65.12 -20.91 56.79
N ASP A 155 -66.14 -21.68 57.21
CA ASP A 155 -67.45 -21.15 57.59
C ASP A 155 -67.36 -20.53 58.99
N ALA A 156 -67.27 -19.20 59.02
CA ALA A 156 -67.24 -18.42 60.26
C ALA A 156 -68.53 -18.58 61.08
N ASP A 157 -69.68 -18.82 60.45
CA ASP A 157 -70.96 -18.92 61.13
C ASP A 157 -71.25 -20.33 61.66
N GLU A 158 -70.78 -21.40 61.01
CA GLU A 158 -70.67 -22.75 61.61
C GLU A 158 -69.90 -22.67 62.94
N LEU A 159 -68.73 -22.06 62.92
CA LEU A 159 -67.85 -21.89 64.08
C LEU A 159 -68.50 -21.02 65.16
N LYS A 160 -69.05 -19.85 64.80
CA LYS A 160 -69.73 -18.95 65.76
C LYS A 160 -71.00 -19.59 66.33
N ASN A 161 -71.71 -20.42 65.57
CA ASN A 161 -72.86 -21.21 66.08
C ASN A 161 -72.43 -22.29 67.07
N ALA A 162 -71.34 -23.02 66.81
CA ALA A 162 -70.78 -23.97 67.78
C ALA A 162 -70.37 -23.27 69.10
N ILE A 163 -69.67 -22.13 69.02
CA ILE A 163 -69.24 -21.34 70.19
C ILE A 163 -70.44 -20.84 71.00
N ARG A 164 -71.53 -20.39 70.35
CA ARG A 164 -72.78 -20.00 71.03
C ARG A 164 -73.32 -21.12 71.93
N GLY A 165 -73.14 -22.40 71.56
CA GLY A 165 -73.56 -23.57 72.34
C GLY A 165 -72.70 -23.95 73.56
N TYR A 166 -71.49 -23.39 73.73
CA TYR A 166 -70.55 -23.83 74.77
C TYR A 166 -70.97 -23.39 76.19
N ASN A 167 -71.67 -24.25 76.92
CA ASN A 167 -72.22 -23.94 78.24
C ASN A 167 -71.56 -24.78 79.34
N THR A 168 -71.36 -24.17 80.52
CA THR A 168 -70.88 -24.84 81.74
C THR A 168 -72.02 -25.66 82.36
N ALA A 169 -71.92 -26.99 82.31
CA ALA A 169 -72.95 -27.88 82.85
C ALA A 169 -72.63 -28.27 84.31
N GLY A 170 -73.49 -27.82 85.24
CA GLY A 170 -73.38 -28.13 86.67
C GLY A 170 -74.02 -29.47 87.06
N TRP A 171 -74.10 -29.69 88.37
CA TRP A 171 -74.57 -30.93 89.02
C TRP A 171 -75.89 -31.54 88.51
N ASN A 172 -76.80 -30.72 87.99
CA ASN A 172 -78.14 -31.18 87.55
C ASN A 172 -78.16 -31.70 86.10
N ASN A 173 -77.04 -31.69 85.39
CA ASN A 173 -76.94 -32.06 83.98
C ASN A 173 -76.13 -33.36 83.83
N SER A 174 -76.51 -34.21 82.88
CA SER A 174 -75.73 -35.40 82.49
C SER A 174 -75.14 -35.21 81.08
N PRO A 175 -73.81 -35.33 80.88
CA PRO A 175 -72.77 -35.51 81.90
C PRO A 175 -72.51 -34.23 82.72
N VAL A 176 -71.99 -34.40 83.95
CA VAL A 176 -71.61 -33.28 84.83
C VAL A 176 -70.23 -32.77 84.42
N LEU A 177 -70.19 -31.65 83.68
CA LEU A 177 -68.96 -31.07 83.10
C LEU A 177 -68.15 -30.25 84.13
N ARG A 178 -67.84 -30.85 85.28
CA ARG A 178 -67.23 -30.11 86.39
C ARG A 178 -65.77 -29.74 86.13
N GLU A 179 -64.99 -30.73 85.70
CA GLU A 179 -63.52 -30.71 85.78
C GLU A 179 -62.85 -30.14 84.52
N ALA A 180 -61.60 -29.71 84.64
CA ALA A 180 -60.82 -29.10 83.56
C ALA A 180 -59.77 -30.08 83.02
N PHE A 181 -60.13 -30.84 81.98
CA PHE A 181 -59.22 -31.80 81.33
C PHE A 181 -58.45 -31.16 80.15
N THR A 182 -57.66 -30.12 80.45
CA THR A 182 -56.97 -29.30 79.44
C THR A 182 -56.03 -30.11 78.54
N GLN A 183 -55.33 -31.12 79.07
CA GLN A 183 -54.45 -31.98 78.28
C GLN A 183 -55.19 -32.69 77.14
N ALA A 184 -56.39 -33.23 77.39
CA ALA A 184 -57.20 -33.89 76.36
C ALA A 184 -57.69 -32.90 75.29
N GLY A 185 -57.98 -31.65 75.67
CA GLY A 185 -58.29 -30.57 74.72
C GLY A 185 -57.11 -30.25 73.79
N LEU A 186 -55.90 -30.13 74.34
CA LEU A 186 -54.68 -29.88 73.57
C LEU A 186 -54.31 -31.06 72.65
N ILE A 187 -54.37 -32.30 73.14
CA ILE A 187 -54.16 -33.51 72.32
C ILE A 187 -55.13 -33.52 71.15
N LYS A 188 -56.42 -33.31 71.40
CA LYS A 188 -57.43 -33.38 70.33
C LYS A 188 -57.29 -32.27 69.29
N ALA A 189 -56.85 -31.09 69.72
CA ALA A 189 -56.54 -30.00 68.80
C ALA A 189 -55.32 -30.32 67.91
N ASN A 190 -54.30 -30.98 68.44
CA ASN A 190 -53.15 -31.44 67.65
C ASN A 190 -53.55 -32.54 66.64
N GLU A 191 -54.39 -33.50 67.07
CA GLU A 191 -54.93 -34.54 66.17
C GLU A 191 -55.65 -33.95 64.94
N MET A 192 -56.39 -32.85 65.12
CA MET A 192 -57.17 -32.21 64.04
C MET A 192 -56.31 -31.66 62.90
N PHE A 193 -55.04 -31.33 63.13
CA PHE A 193 -54.14 -30.91 62.05
C PHE A 193 -53.78 -32.07 61.12
N GLY A 194 -53.69 -33.30 61.64
CA GLY A 194 -53.21 -34.47 60.91
C GLY A 194 -51.68 -34.54 60.77
N ALA A 195 -51.13 -35.75 60.87
CA ALA A 195 -49.68 -35.98 60.93
C ALA A 195 -48.92 -35.61 59.63
N SER A 196 -49.56 -35.69 58.47
CA SER A 196 -48.97 -35.39 57.16
C SER A 196 -49.18 -33.95 56.68
N ASN A 197 -49.80 -33.09 57.49
CA ASN A 197 -50.14 -31.72 57.12
C ASN A 197 -48.93 -30.78 57.30
N THR A 198 -48.60 -30.04 56.24
CA THR A 198 -47.47 -29.10 56.15
C THR A 198 -47.86 -27.62 56.29
N ASN A 199 -49.15 -27.32 56.50
CA ASN A 199 -49.61 -25.97 56.83
C ASN A 199 -48.97 -25.48 58.14
N LYS A 200 -48.89 -24.16 58.35
CA LYS A 200 -48.59 -23.61 59.69
C LYS A 200 -49.74 -23.99 60.65
N LYS A 201 -49.42 -24.30 61.91
CA LYS A 201 -50.38 -24.82 62.89
C LYS A 201 -50.38 -23.97 64.15
N ILE A 202 -51.56 -23.49 64.57
CA ILE A 202 -51.73 -22.69 65.79
C ILE A 202 -52.84 -23.29 66.66
N ILE A 203 -52.54 -23.50 67.94
CA ILE A 203 -53.55 -23.76 68.97
C ILE A 203 -53.77 -22.48 69.76
N VAL A 204 -55.02 -22.10 70.01
CA VAL A 204 -55.36 -21.00 70.93
C VAL A 204 -56.17 -21.57 72.10
N LEU A 205 -55.51 -21.85 73.22
CA LEU A 205 -56.14 -22.27 74.46
C LEU A 205 -56.82 -21.09 75.15
N ILE A 206 -58.13 -21.19 75.40
CA ILE A 206 -58.93 -20.17 76.07
C ILE A 206 -59.50 -20.79 77.35
N SER A 207 -58.96 -20.43 78.50
CA SER A 207 -59.36 -20.97 79.81
C SER A 207 -59.26 -19.92 80.91
N GLY A 208 -60.11 -20.05 81.92
CA GLY A 208 -60.10 -19.21 83.13
C GLY A 208 -59.55 -19.91 84.37
N GLY A 209 -58.87 -21.05 84.25
CA GLY A 209 -58.35 -21.78 85.41
C GLY A 209 -57.26 -22.80 85.09
N ALA A 210 -56.84 -23.54 86.12
CA ALA A 210 -55.85 -24.61 86.00
C ALA A 210 -56.52 -25.91 85.48
N PRO A 211 -55.74 -26.86 84.90
CA PRO A 211 -56.21 -28.22 84.69
C PRO A 211 -56.48 -28.92 86.03
N THR A 212 -57.56 -29.70 86.12
CA THR A 212 -57.86 -30.57 87.27
C THR A 212 -57.72 -32.06 86.95
N ILE A 213 -57.92 -32.48 85.69
CA ILE A 213 -57.65 -33.85 85.23
C ILE A 213 -56.50 -33.87 84.21
N SER A 214 -55.65 -34.90 84.28
CA SER A 214 -54.70 -35.28 83.24
C SER A 214 -54.73 -36.79 82.97
N TYR A 215 -54.16 -37.21 81.84
CA TYR A 215 -53.64 -38.56 81.69
C TYR A 215 -52.35 -38.70 82.52
N GLY A 216 -52.10 -39.89 83.08
CA GLY A 216 -50.89 -40.16 83.83
C GLY A 216 -50.68 -41.64 84.11
N LEU A 217 -49.87 -41.96 85.12
CA LEU A 217 -49.61 -43.33 85.55
C LEU A 217 -50.35 -43.64 86.86
N THR A 218 -51.23 -44.63 86.82
CA THR A 218 -52.02 -45.12 87.95
C THR A 218 -51.57 -46.53 88.34
N LEU A 219 -51.72 -46.89 89.62
CA LEU A 219 -51.37 -48.22 90.13
C LEU A 219 -52.46 -49.23 89.79
N ASP A 220 -52.13 -50.29 89.05
CA ASP A 220 -52.98 -51.46 88.92
C ASP A 220 -52.57 -52.53 89.93
N PHE A 221 -53.25 -52.54 91.08
CA PHE A 221 -53.03 -53.53 92.15
C PHE A 221 -53.31 -54.98 91.72
N ASN A 222 -53.94 -55.24 90.57
CA ASN A 222 -54.10 -56.59 90.03
C ASN A 222 -52.86 -57.04 89.25
N GLN A 223 -52.19 -56.12 88.53
CA GLN A 223 -50.90 -56.38 87.88
C GLN A 223 -49.76 -56.19 88.88
N ARG A 224 -49.53 -57.21 89.71
CA ARG A 224 -48.51 -57.19 90.77
C ARG A 224 -47.69 -58.49 90.84
N GLU A 225 -46.47 -58.38 91.34
CA GLU A 225 -45.54 -59.47 91.65
C GLU A 225 -44.88 -59.23 93.03
N GLU A 226 -44.45 -60.26 93.77
CA GLU A 226 -43.86 -60.05 95.10
C GLU A 226 -42.50 -59.34 95.00
N ALA A 227 -42.31 -58.26 95.76
CA ALA A 227 -41.03 -57.58 95.85
C ALA A 227 -40.16 -58.26 96.92
N LEU A 228 -39.05 -58.87 96.49
CA LEU A 228 -38.10 -59.56 97.37
C LEU A 228 -37.04 -58.62 97.97
N SER A 229 -36.96 -57.37 97.51
CA SER A 229 -36.06 -56.32 97.99
C SER A 229 -36.70 -54.93 97.87
N ASN A 230 -36.14 -53.93 98.54
CA ASN A 230 -36.53 -52.52 98.40
C ASN A 230 -35.84 -51.84 97.19
N THR A 231 -35.70 -52.57 96.07
CA THR A 231 -35.00 -52.07 94.87
C THR A 231 -36.03 -51.47 93.91
N PRO A 232 -35.88 -50.21 93.43
CA PRO A 232 -36.81 -49.66 92.45
C PRO A 232 -36.89 -50.51 91.17
N LYS A 233 -38.11 -50.76 90.67
CA LYS A 233 -38.36 -51.46 89.41
C LYS A 233 -39.05 -50.51 88.42
N GLU A 234 -38.47 -50.34 87.24
CA GLU A 234 -39.00 -49.45 86.21
C GLU A 234 -40.42 -49.86 85.79
N GLY A 235 -41.36 -48.91 85.80
CA GLY A 235 -42.77 -49.17 85.51
C GLY A 235 -43.60 -49.75 86.67
N TYR A 236 -43.07 -49.81 87.90
CA TYR A 236 -43.78 -50.30 89.09
C TYR A 236 -43.50 -49.39 90.31
N GLU A 237 -44.40 -49.35 91.28
CA GLU A 237 -44.11 -48.86 92.65
C GLU A 237 -44.12 -50.02 93.64
N ILE A 238 -43.31 -49.94 94.71
CA ILE A 238 -43.38 -50.91 95.81
C ILE A 238 -44.49 -50.52 96.79
N TRP A 239 -45.42 -51.44 97.03
CA TRP A 239 -46.47 -51.35 98.04
C TRP A 239 -46.63 -52.68 98.77
N SER A 240 -46.67 -52.66 100.10
CA SER A 240 -46.98 -53.84 100.90
C SER A 240 -48.48 -54.03 101.10
N LEU A 241 -48.93 -55.27 100.93
CA LEU A 241 -50.27 -55.75 101.27
C LEU A 241 -50.28 -56.27 102.71
N THR A 242 -51.30 -55.94 103.51
CA THR A 242 -51.51 -56.57 104.81
C THR A 242 -52.21 -57.93 104.68
N ARG A 243 -51.81 -58.89 105.52
CA ARG A 243 -52.43 -60.23 105.61
C ARG A 243 -53.88 -60.20 106.11
N TRP A 244 -54.30 -59.12 106.76
CA TRP A 244 -55.57 -59.07 107.51
C TRP A 244 -56.79 -58.57 106.70
N LEU A 245 -56.59 -57.98 105.52
CA LEU A 245 -57.66 -57.34 104.74
C LEU A 245 -57.64 -57.81 103.29
N ASP A 246 -58.83 -57.85 102.68
CA ASP A 246 -59.01 -58.24 101.28
C ASP A 246 -58.23 -57.29 100.34
N PRO A 247 -57.37 -57.81 99.42
CA PRO A 247 -56.54 -56.99 98.54
C PRO A 247 -57.31 -56.00 97.63
N LYS A 248 -58.64 -56.16 97.47
CA LYS A 248 -59.48 -55.23 96.70
C LYS A 248 -59.69 -53.87 97.36
N TYR A 249 -59.48 -53.75 98.68
CA TYR A 249 -59.63 -52.49 99.40
C TYR A 249 -58.30 -51.74 99.45
N HIS A 250 -58.30 -50.43 99.17
CA HIS A 250 -57.08 -49.62 99.20
C HIS A 250 -56.45 -49.53 100.61
N SER A 251 -57.26 -49.61 101.67
CA SER A 251 -56.81 -49.68 103.07
C SER A 251 -55.98 -50.94 103.40
N SER A 252 -56.01 -51.97 102.55
CA SER A 252 -55.16 -53.16 102.66
C SER A 252 -53.71 -52.89 102.25
N TRP A 253 -53.42 -51.75 101.65
CA TRP A 253 -52.13 -51.43 101.01
C TRP A 253 -51.40 -50.28 101.69
N LYS A 254 -50.08 -50.43 101.86
CA LYS A 254 -49.18 -49.45 102.47
C LYS A 254 -47.97 -49.21 101.56
N LYS A 255 -47.73 -47.96 101.16
CA LYS A 255 -46.64 -47.61 100.22
C LYS A 255 -45.25 -47.88 100.83
N GLY A 256 -44.33 -48.34 99.98
CA GLY A 256 -42.95 -48.70 100.34
C GLY A 256 -42.80 -50.18 100.70
N TYR A 257 -41.54 -50.60 100.89
CA TYR A 257 -41.18 -51.97 101.25
C TYR A 257 -41.32 -52.20 102.77
N HIS A 258 -42.41 -52.85 103.19
CA HIS A 258 -42.60 -53.31 104.57
C HIS A 258 -42.73 -54.84 104.54
N LYS A 259 -41.69 -55.58 104.97
CA LYS A 259 -41.72 -57.05 105.03
C LYS A 259 -41.76 -57.52 106.48
N SER A 260 -42.86 -58.15 106.88
CA SER A 260 -43.05 -58.74 108.22
C SER A 260 -44.09 -59.87 108.16
N ASN A 261 -44.40 -60.50 109.30
CA ASN A 261 -45.49 -61.50 109.40
C ASN A 261 -46.88 -60.95 109.04
N GLU A 262 -47.04 -59.61 109.03
CA GLU A 262 -48.29 -58.92 108.72
C GLU A 262 -48.32 -58.31 107.31
N TRP A 263 -47.15 -58.07 106.69
CA TRP A 263 -47.00 -57.26 105.48
C TRP A 263 -46.10 -57.94 104.43
N THR A 264 -46.64 -58.13 103.22
CA THR A 264 -45.93 -58.68 102.06
C THR A 264 -45.73 -57.59 101.02
N PRO A 265 -44.49 -57.19 100.69
CA PRO A 265 -44.20 -56.23 99.62
C PRO A 265 -44.53 -56.75 98.23
N TYR A 266 -45.11 -55.91 97.37
CA TYR A 266 -45.33 -56.17 95.96
C TYR A 266 -44.78 -55.03 95.09
N TYR A 267 -44.22 -55.36 93.93
CA TYR A 267 -44.13 -54.42 92.82
C TYR A 267 -45.52 -54.33 92.18
N VAL A 268 -46.18 -53.17 92.31
CA VAL A 268 -47.48 -52.87 91.73
C VAL A 268 -47.28 -52.05 90.46
N LYS A 269 -47.81 -52.52 89.34
CA LYS A 269 -47.54 -51.95 88.02
C LYS A 269 -48.18 -50.58 87.83
N LEU A 270 -47.41 -49.67 87.24
CA LEU A 270 -47.91 -48.40 86.73
C LEU A 270 -48.49 -48.61 85.33
N VAL A 271 -49.80 -48.39 85.21
CA VAL A 271 -50.54 -48.43 83.94
C VAL A 271 -50.97 -47.04 83.54
N LYS A 272 -51.19 -46.79 82.25
CA LYS A 272 -51.77 -45.51 81.80
C LYS A 272 -53.21 -45.41 82.29
N GLY A 273 -53.50 -44.34 83.04
CA GLY A 273 -54.80 -44.07 83.61
C GLY A 273 -55.11 -42.59 83.66
N LEU A 274 -56.14 -42.24 84.41
CA LEU A 274 -56.57 -40.85 84.63
C LEU A 274 -56.26 -40.43 86.05
N ILE A 275 -55.78 -39.20 86.19
CA ILE A 275 -55.34 -38.61 87.44
C ILE A 275 -56.04 -37.27 87.62
N ASP A 276 -56.64 -37.07 88.80
CA ASP A 276 -57.50 -35.93 89.10
C ASP A 276 -57.07 -35.25 90.42
N VAL A 277 -57.37 -33.96 90.57
CA VAL A 277 -57.06 -33.15 91.77
C VAL A 277 -57.62 -33.73 93.07
N PRO A 278 -58.86 -34.27 93.14
CA PRO A 278 -59.39 -34.94 94.33
C PRO A 278 -58.60 -36.19 94.77
N MET A 279 -57.73 -36.74 93.91
CA MET A 279 -56.80 -37.82 94.28
C MET A 279 -55.51 -37.30 94.96
N GLY A 280 -55.44 -36.00 95.26
CA GLY A 280 -54.26 -35.35 95.86
C GLY A 280 -53.12 -35.06 94.88
N LYS A 281 -53.36 -35.18 93.57
CA LYS A 281 -52.31 -35.16 92.53
C LYS A 281 -52.17 -33.83 91.78
N THR A 282 -52.55 -32.71 92.39
CA THR A 282 -52.60 -31.36 91.78
C THR A 282 -51.32 -30.92 91.06
N ALA A 283 -50.13 -31.26 91.57
CA ALA A 283 -48.86 -30.91 90.93
C ALA A 283 -48.55 -31.77 89.69
N GLU A 284 -48.97 -33.04 89.71
CA GLU A 284 -48.75 -34.00 88.62
C GLU A 284 -49.66 -33.68 87.43
N VAL A 285 -50.94 -33.36 87.68
CA VAL A 285 -51.91 -32.93 86.66
C VAL A 285 -51.39 -31.74 85.84
N LYS A 286 -50.83 -30.73 86.52
CA LYS A 286 -50.23 -29.55 85.88
C LYS A 286 -48.98 -29.92 85.08
N THR A 287 -48.10 -30.73 85.68
CA THR A 287 -46.85 -31.18 85.04
C THR A 287 -47.13 -31.97 83.76
N ASN A 288 -48.07 -32.92 83.80
CA ASN A 288 -48.48 -33.72 82.64
C ASN A 288 -49.10 -32.85 81.53
N THR A 289 -49.93 -31.87 81.90
CA THR A 289 -50.52 -30.92 80.94
C THR A 289 -49.48 -30.03 80.28
N ILE A 290 -48.50 -29.52 81.04
CA ILE A 290 -47.38 -28.70 80.51
C ILE A 290 -46.45 -29.56 79.65
N ALA A 291 -46.15 -30.80 80.05
CA ALA A 291 -45.33 -31.73 79.28
C ALA A 291 -45.96 -32.05 77.91
N GLU A 292 -47.27 -32.29 77.86
CA GLU A 292 -48.00 -32.49 76.60
C GLU A 292 -47.99 -31.23 75.73
N ALA A 293 -48.21 -30.04 76.31
CA ALA A 293 -48.14 -28.78 75.59
C ALA A 293 -46.74 -28.54 74.98
N ASN A 294 -45.68 -28.84 75.74
CA ASN A 294 -44.30 -28.76 75.27
C ASN A 294 -44.04 -29.76 74.13
N LYS A 295 -44.52 -30.99 74.27
CA LYS A 295 -44.44 -32.02 73.22
C LYS A 295 -45.16 -31.62 71.93
N ILE A 296 -46.34 -31.00 72.03
CA ILE A 296 -47.09 -30.50 70.88
C ILE A 296 -46.32 -29.36 70.18
N LYS A 297 -45.63 -28.50 70.94
CA LYS A 297 -44.73 -27.47 70.39
C LYS A 297 -43.51 -28.07 69.67
N THR A 298 -42.83 -29.06 70.28
CA THR A 298 -41.60 -29.66 69.72
C THR A 298 -41.86 -30.66 68.60
N ASP A 299 -42.70 -31.66 68.85
CA ASP A 299 -42.82 -32.85 67.99
C ASP A 299 -43.74 -32.62 66.79
N SER A 300 -44.67 -31.67 66.91
CA SER A 300 -45.70 -31.39 65.90
C SER A 300 -45.57 -30.01 65.22
N GLY A 301 -44.61 -29.19 65.67
CA GLY A 301 -44.34 -27.86 65.11
C GLY A 301 -45.47 -26.85 65.30
N VAL A 302 -46.25 -26.98 66.38
CA VAL A 302 -47.46 -26.17 66.64
C VAL A 302 -47.12 -24.99 67.55
N GLU A 303 -47.55 -23.78 67.18
CA GLU A 303 -47.45 -22.61 68.06
C GLU A 303 -48.67 -22.55 68.99
N ILE A 304 -48.45 -22.51 70.32
CA ILE A 304 -49.55 -22.48 71.30
C ILE A 304 -49.69 -21.08 71.88
N PHE A 305 -50.86 -20.49 71.68
CA PHE A 305 -51.30 -19.26 72.33
C PHE A 305 -52.19 -19.65 73.52
N SER A 306 -52.03 -18.98 74.65
CA SER A 306 -52.89 -19.16 75.84
C SER A 306 -53.54 -17.84 76.22
N VAL A 307 -54.86 -17.82 76.33
CA VAL A 307 -55.64 -16.67 76.83
C VAL A 307 -56.21 -17.02 78.20
N GLY A 308 -55.70 -16.36 79.24
CA GLY A 308 -56.17 -16.48 80.61
C GLY A 308 -57.38 -15.60 80.86
N ILE A 309 -58.59 -16.17 80.75
CA ILE A 309 -59.86 -15.45 80.93
C ILE A 309 -60.11 -15.20 82.41
N LYS A 310 -59.79 -13.98 82.88
CA LYS A 310 -59.74 -13.57 84.28
C LYS A 310 -59.00 -14.59 85.16
N ALA A 311 -57.94 -15.20 84.63
CA ALA A 311 -57.17 -16.24 85.31
C ALA A 311 -56.12 -15.60 86.23
N ASP A 312 -56.01 -16.10 87.45
CA ASP A 312 -55.25 -15.51 88.54
C ASP A 312 -54.27 -16.51 89.19
N GLY A 313 -53.15 -15.98 89.70
CA GLY A 313 -52.11 -16.74 90.39
C GLY A 313 -51.66 -18.01 89.66
N ASP A 314 -51.78 -19.14 90.34
CA ASP A 314 -51.42 -20.49 89.88
C ASP A 314 -52.08 -20.88 88.53
N ALA A 315 -53.31 -20.43 88.25
CA ALA A 315 -53.95 -20.67 86.96
C ALA A 315 -53.24 -19.93 85.82
N ALA A 316 -52.91 -18.64 86.03
CA ALA A 316 -52.18 -17.84 85.06
C ALA A 316 -50.77 -18.40 84.82
N GLU A 317 -50.08 -18.87 85.87
CA GLU A 317 -48.77 -19.51 85.74
C GLU A 317 -48.80 -20.77 84.88
N VAL A 318 -49.77 -21.67 85.09
CA VAL A 318 -49.87 -22.92 84.32
C VAL A 318 -50.23 -22.64 82.86
N LEU A 319 -51.18 -21.73 82.60
CA LEU A 319 -51.55 -21.32 81.24
C LEU A 319 -50.38 -20.62 80.51
N LYS A 320 -49.55 -19.86 81.23
CA LYS A 320 -48.31 -19.26 80.69
C LYS A 320 -47.23 -20.31 80.38
N LYS A 321 -47.09 -21.35 81.19
CA LYS A 321 -46.16 -22.48 80.95
C LYS A 321 -46.62 -23.40 79.81
N ILE A 322 -47.91 -23.44 79.51
CA ILE A 322 -48.48 -24.15 78.35
C ILE A 322 -48.17 -23.42 77.03
N ALA A 323 -48.20 -22.09 77.01
CA ALA A 323 -47.97 -21.28 75.82
C ALA A 323 -46.57 -21.44 75.19
N SER A 324 -46.43 -21.06 73.92
CA SER A 324 -45.14 -20.72 73.30
C SER A 324 -44.61 -19.40 73.86
N ASP A 325 -43.31 -19.13 73.66
CA ASP A 325 -42.66 -17.94 74.20
C ASP A 325 -43.36 -16.65 73.76
N ASN A 326 -43.64 -15.78 74.73
CA ASN A 326 -44.40 -14.54 74.56
C ASN A 326 -45.82 -14.69 73.95
N ARG A 327 -46.42 -15.90 74.00
CA ARG A 327 -47.79 -16.19 73.53
C ARG A 327 -48.83 -16.41 74.65
N TYR A 328 -48.54 -15.94 75.87
CA TYR A 328 -49.55 -15.84 76.94
C TYR A 328 -50.18 -14.45 76.96
N TYR A 329 -51.50 -14.41 76.96
CA TYR A 329 -52.31 -13.19 76.94
C TYR A 329 -53.35 -13.20 78.06
N VAL A 330 -53.66 -12.02 78.62
CA VAL A 330 -54.65 -11.85 79.69
C VAL A 330 -55.95 -11.36 79.07
N ASP A 331 -57.05 -12.08 79.33
CA ASP A 331 -58.41 -11.85 78.82
C ASP A 331 -58.62 -11.84 77.30
N ASN A 332 -57.72 -11.27 76.48
CA ASN A 332 -57.87 -11.22 75.02
C ASN A 332 -56.55 -11.16 74.22
N ILE A 333 -56.63 -11.41 72.92
CA ILE A 333 -55.58 -11.16 71.93
C ILE A 333 -55.94 -9.93 71.07
N LEU A 334 -54.99 -9.01 70.84
CA LEU A 334 -55.19 -7.82 69.99
C LEU A 334 -55.09 -8.18 68.49
N LYS A 335 -55.79 -7.42 67.63
CA LYS A 335 -55.83 -7.70 66.18
C LYS A 335 -54.43 -7.68 65.56
N ASP A 336 -53.60 -6.69 65.92
CA ASP A 336 -52.21 -6.53 65.48
C ASP A 336 -51.34 -7.79 65.68
N VAL A 337 -51.64 -8.60 66.70
CA VAL A 337 -50.92 -9.86 66.96
C VAL A 337 -51.29 -10.91 65.92
N ILE A 338 -52.57 -10.98 65.55
CA ILE A 338 -53.08 -11.87 64.50
C ILE A 338 -52.62 -11.37 63.13
N ASP A 339 -52.67 -10.06 62.88
CA ASP A 339 -52.22 -9.46 61.62
C ASP A 339 -50.73 -9.72 61.38
N LYS A 340 -49.88 -9.61 62.42
CA LYS A 340 -48.45 -10.00 62.35
C LYS A 340 -48.26 -11.50 62.12
N VAL A 341 -49.12 -12.36 62.67
CA VAL A 341 -49.11 -13.80 62.38
C VAL A 341 -49.45 -14.07 60.91
N ILE A 342 -50.41 -13.34 60.34
CA ILE A 342 -50.85 -13.49 58.95
C ILE A 342 -49.85 -12.89 57.96
N GLU A 343 -49.21 -11.78 58.32
CA GLU A 343 -48.10 -11.20 57.55
C GLU A 343 -46.92 -12.17 57.49
N SER A 344 -46.61 -12.87 58.60
CA SER A 344 -45.59 -13.94 58.65
C SER A 344 -45.90 -15.19 57.81
N LEU A 345 -47.04 -15.24 57.11
CA LEU A 345 -47.34 -16.27 56.13
C LEU A 345 -46.79 -15.95 54.74
N LYS A 346 -46.43 -14.69 54.44
CA LYS A 346 -45.90 -14.27 53.13
C LYS A 346 -44.42 -14.65 53.00
N GLU A 347 -44.09 -15.47 52.01
CA GLU A 347 -42.72 -15.77 51.62
C GLU A 347 -42.38 -15.04 50.31
N VAL A 348 -41.40 -14.14 50.34
CA VAL A 348 -40.94 -13.41 49.15
C VAL A 348 -39.85 -14.22 48.45
N LYS A 349 -40.16 -14.77 47.28
CA LYS A 349 -39.23 -15.49 46.42
C LYS A 349 -38.77 -14.58 45.30
N LYS A 350 -37.52 -14.11 45.41
CA LYS A 350 -36.79 -13.43 44.33
C LYS A 350 -36.12 -14.47 43.45
N GLU A 351 -36.60 -14.62 42.23
CA GLU A 351 -35.98 -15.41 41.16
C GLU A 351 -35.17 -14.46 40.27
N TYR A 352 -33.83 -14.53 40.36
CA TYR A 352 -32.94 -13.83 39.45
C TYR A 352 -32.95 -14.54 38.09
N SER A 353 -33.17 -13.82 36.98
CA SER A 353 -33.09 -14.41 35.63
C SER A 353 -31.66 -14.46 35.09
N ILE A 354 -30.77 -13.64 35.65
CA ILE A 354 -29.31 -13.83 35.58
C ILE A 354 -28.87 -14.18 37.00
N LYS A 355 -28.39 -15.41 37.20
CA LYS A 355 -28.06 -15.99 38.52
C LYS A 355 -26.71 -16.70 38.44
N ASP A 356 -25.76 -16.22 39.24
CA ASP A 356 -24.33 -16.61 39.16
C ASP A 356 -23.75 -16.48 37.73
N GLY A 357 -24.25 -15.49 36.98
CA GLY A 357 -23.98 -15.32 35.56
C GLY A 357 -22.55 -14.86 35.27
N ASP A 358 -22.03 -15.30 34.13
CA ASP A 358 -20.78 -14.83 33.53
C ASP A 358 -21.10 -13.94 32.32
N LEU A 359 -20.47 -12.78 32.19
CA LEU A 359 -20.48 -11.94 30.98
C LEU A 359 -19.05 -11.86 30.44
N GLU A 360 -18.86 -12.22 29.17
CA GLU A 360 -17.59 -12.08 28.47
C GLU A 360 -17.66 -11.04 27.36
N ILE A 361 -16.65 -10.18 27.30
CA ILE A 361 -16.49 -9.10 26.32
C ILE A 361 -15.09 -9.26 25.72
N LYS A 362 -15.00 -9.71 24.47
CA LYS A 362 -13.74 -9.87 23.74
C LYS A 362 -13.49 -8.67 22.83
N MET A 363 -12.31 -8.05 22.93
CA MET A 363 -11.96 -6.93 22.06
C MET A 363 -11.54 -7.34 20.66
N ASN A 364 -12.07 -6.61 19.68
CA ASN A 364 -11.70 -6.74 18.27
C ASN A 364 -10.25 -6.27 18.06
N GLU A 365 -9.55 -6.78 17.03
CA GLU A 365 -8.19 -6.34 16.74
C GLU A 365 -8.09 -4.94 16.12
N ALA A 366 -9.14 -4.47 15.42
CA ALA A 366 -9.22 -3.13 14.85
C ALA A 366 -9.38 -2.02 15.90
N VAL A 367 -9.85 -2.38 17.11
CA VAL A 367 -10.20 -1.41 18.16
C VAL A 367 -9.33 -1.60 19.39
N LYS A 368 -8.51 -0.59 19.65
CA LYS A 368 -7.81 -0.42 20.92
C LYS A 368 -8.78 0.11 21.96
N SER A 369 -8.76 -0.41 23.18
CA SER A 369 -9.65 0.03 24.25
C SER A 369 -9.05 -0.24 25.62
N GLU A 370 -9.68 0.30 26.65
CA GLU A 370 -9.27 0.12 28.04
C GLU A 370 -10.26 -0.75 28.83
N LEU A 371 -10.50 -1.98 28.36
CA LEU A 371 -11.29 -3.01 29.08
C LEU A 371 -10.65 -3.54 30.37
N ASP A 372 -9.45 -3.05 30.71
CA ASP A 372 -8.81 -3.29 32.00
C ASP A 372 -9.78 -2.92 33.16
N PRO A 373 -10.01 -3.81 34.15
CA PRO A 373 -10.91 -3.57 35.27
C PRO A 373 -10.64 -2.31 36.12
N SER A 374 -9.45 -1.69 35.98
CA SER A 374 -9.08 -0.40 36.58
C SER A 374 -9.50 0.84 35.78
N LYS A 375 -9.83 0.66 34.50
CA LYS A 375 -10.14 1.73 33.53
C LYS A 375 -11.60 1.73 33.04
N ILE A 376 -12.32 0.62 33.19
CA ILE A 376 -13.77 0.57 33.00
C ILE A 376 -14.52 1.24 34.17
N THR A 377 -15.61 1.95 33.87
CA THR A 377 -16.63 2.32 34.86
C THR A 377 -17.69 1.23 34.91
N LEU A 378 -17.89 0.64 36.09
CA LEU A 378 -18.93 -0.37 36.33
C LEU A 378 -19.93 0.16 37.35
N THR A 379 -21.23 0.02 37.09
CA THR A 379 -22.30 0.46 37.99
C THR A 379 -23.49 -0.49 37.93
N ALA A 380 -24.26 -0.60 39.02
CA ALA A 380 -25.55 -1.29 39.03
C ALA A 380 -26.64 -0.42 39.67
N GLN A 381 -27.86 -0.55 39.16
CA GLN A 381 -29.04 0.21 39.61
C GLN A 381 -30.30 -0.65 39.51
N ASN A 382 -31.27 -0.43 40.40
CA ASN A 382 -32.63 -0.90 40.18
C ASN A 382 -33.43 0.26 39.55
N THR A 383 -33.97 0.05 38.35
CA THR A 383 -34.70 1.08 37.59
C THR A 383 -36.17 1.19 38.01
N ASP A 384 -36.64 0.34 38.93
CA ASP A 384 -37.95 0.50 39.53
C ASP A 384 -37.98 1.69 40.50
N SER A 385 -38.77 2.70 40.17
CA SER A 385 -38.95 3.89 41.00
C SER A 385 -39.50 3.58 42.40
N THR A 386 -40.14 2.41 42.59
CA THR A 386 -40.72 1.95 43.86
C THR A 386 -39.76 1.08 44.69
N ALA A 387 -38.58 0.70 44.17
CA ALA A 387 -37.62 -0.16 44.87
C ALA A 387 -37.20 0.41 46.23
N THR A 388 -37.25 -0.42 47.27
CA THR A 388 -36.98 -0.01 48.65
C THR A 388 -35.50 0.29 48.89
N ALA A 389 -35.19 0.89 50.05
CA ALA A 389 -33.79 1.04 50.50
C ALA A 389 -33.11 -0.32 50.69
N GLU A 390 -33.87 -1.34 51.09
CA GLU A 390 -33.37 -2.71 51.33
C GLU A 390 -33.08 -3.44 50.01
N ASP A 391 -33.92 -3.27 48.99
CA ASP A 391 -33.66 -3.77 47.63
C ASP A 391 -32.40 -3.15 47.03
N LYS A 392 -32.23 -1.83 47.21
CA LYS A 392 -31.06 -1.09 46.71
C LYS A 392 -29.78 -1.50 47.45
N ALA A 393 -29.86 -1.75 48.77
CA ALA A 393 -28.74 -2.25 49.56
C ALA A 393 -28.34 -3.70 49.18
N ASP A 394 -29.31 -4.58 48.93
CA ASP A 394 -29.05 -5.96 48.49
C ASP A 394 -28.44 -6.02 47.08
N LEU A 395 -28.93 -5.19 46.14
CA LEU A 395 -28.29 -5.05 44.82
C LEU A 395 -26.87 -4.51 44.95
N ALA A 396 -26.62 -3.50 45.79
CA ALA A 396 -25.27 -2.98 46.03
C ALA A 396 -24.33 -4.05 46.64
N ARG A 397 -24.84 -4.90 47.53
CA ARG A 397 -24.10 -6.06 48.07
C ARG A 397 -23.75 -7.05 46.95
N ARG A 398 -24.73 -7.52 46.17
CA ARG A 398 -24.51 -8.45 45.03
C ARG A 398 -23.58 -7.86 43.98
N PHE A 399 -23.65 -6.56 43.73
CA PHE A 399 -22.75 -5.85 42.82
C PHE A 399 -21.28 -5.91 43.29
N ASN A 400 -21.03 -5.75 44.59
CA ASN A 400 -19.70 -5.88 45.18
C ASN A 400 -19.18 -7.33 45.23
N GLU A 401 -20.03 -8.32 44.96
CA GLU A 401 -19.67 -9.75 44.86
C GLU A 401 -19.24 -10.16 43.42
N ILE A 402 -19.31 -9.23 42.44
CA ILE A 402 -18.90 -9.47 41.05
C ILE A 402 -17.38 -9.52 40.93
N ASN A 403 -16.85 -10.69 40.57
CA ASN A 403 -15.43 -10.84 40.21
C ASN A 403 -15.17 -10.23 38.82
N LYS A 404 -13.99 -9.64 38.65
CA LYS A 404 -13.53 -9.05 37.37
C LYS A 404 -12.21 -9.70 36.97
N GLU A 405 -12.20 -10.36 35.82
CA GLU A 405 -11.03 -11.03 35.25
C GLU A 405 -10.71 -10.40 33.88
N PHE A 406 -9.43 -10.23 33.57
CA PHE A 406 -8.99 -9.72 32.26
C PHE A 406 -7.74 -10.48 31.80
N ASP A 407 -7.89 -11.22 30.70
CA ASP A 407 -6.82 -11.98 30.06
C ASP A 407 -7.00 -11.95 28.53
N ASN A 408 -5.90 -11.95 27.78
CA ASN A 408 -5.90 -12.04 26.30
C ASN A 408 -6.92 -11.13 25.57
N LYS A 409 -7.05 -9.88 26.01
CA LYS A 409 -8.05 -8.88 25.53
C LYS A 409 -9.54 -9.25 25.78
N THR A 410 -9.82 -10.21 26.65
CA THR A 410 -11.18 -10.55 27.11
C THR A 410 -11.40 -10.03 28.52
N LEU A 411 -12.46 -9.25 28.73
CA LEU A 411 -12.98 -8.93 30.05
C LEU A 411 -14.07 -9.94 30.40
N THR A 412 -13.94 -10.60 31.55
CA THR A 412 -14.93 -11.53 32.10
C THR A 412 -15.42 -11.03 33.45
N LEU A 413 -16.72 -10.79 33.56
CA LEU A 413 -17.40 -10.45 34.81
C LEU A 413 -18.17 -11.67 35.30
N ARG A 414 -17.92 -12.13 36.54
CA ARG A 414 -18.57 -13.34 37.11
C ARG A 414 -19.50 -13.02 38.26
N LYS A 415 -20.34 -14.01 38.63
CA LYS A 415 -21.29 -13.94 39.76
C LYS A 415 -22.33 -12.84 39.59
N ILE A 416 -22.67 -12.48 38.35
CA ILE A 416 -23.73 -11.51 38.07
C ILE A 416 -25.05 -12.10 38.57
N ASN A 417 -25.72 -11.38 39.46
CA ASN A 417 -27.02 -11.77 40.00
C ASN A 417 -27.98 -10.58 39.85
N LEU A 418 -28.90 -10.64 38.89
CA LEU A 418 -29.85 -9.56 38.55
C LEU A 418 -31.30 -10.09 38.52
N GLY A 419 -32.16 -9.43 39.28
CA GLY A 419 -33.60 -9.67 39.36
C GLY A 419 -34.40 -8.61 38.61
N LYS A 420 -35.69 -8.49 38.93
CA LYS A 420 -36.59 -7.57 38.23
C LYS A 420 -36.10 -6.13 38.23
N ASN A 421 -36.04 -5.51 37.05
CA ASN A 421 -35.68 -4.10 36.86
C ASN A 421 -34.26 -3.76 37.32
N GLU A 422 -33.40 -4.75 37.60
CA GLU A 422 -32.01 -4.52 37.98
C GLU A 422 -31.12 -4.48 36.73
N VAL A 423 -30.22 -3.50 36.67
CA VAL A 423 -29.40 -3.22 35.49
C VAL A 423 -27.94 -3.09 35.91
N LEU A 424 -27.05 -3.80 35.20
CA LEU A 424 -25.61 -3.63 35.23
C LEU A 424 -25.19 -2.80 33.99
N ASN A 425 -24.38 -1.76 34.19
CA ASN A 425 -23.90 -0.87 33.14
C ASN A 425 -22.37 -0.79 33.17
N ILE A 426 -21.75 -1.05 32.01
CA ILE A 426 -20.30 -1.04 31.78
C ILE A 426 -19.98 0.07 30.78
N LYS A 427 -19.07 1.00 31.15
CA LYS A 427 -18.61 2.08 30.26
C LYS A 427 -17.10 2.12 30.15
N TYR A 428 -16.59 2.37 28.95
CA TYR A 428 -15.16 2.47 28.68
C TYR A 428 -14.90 3.31 27.42
N GLN A 429 -13.64 3.72 27.21
CA GLN A 429 -13.22 4.40 25.97
C GLN A 429 -12.50 3.44 25.02
N ALA A 430 -12.67 3.71 23.73
CA ALA A 430 -12.14 2.93 22.61
C ALA A 430 -11.60 3.84 21.49
N GLU A 431 -10.76 3.27 20.64
CA GLU A 431 -10.00 3.95 19.59
C GLU A 431 -9.85 2.99 18.39
N LEU A 432 -10.47 3.33 17.26
CA LEU A 432 -10.24 2.66 15.98
C LEU A 432 -8.79 2.91 15.56
N LEU A 433 -8.00 1.84 15.45
CA LEU A 433 -6.58 1.92 15.10
C LEU A 433 -6.40 2.45 13.67
N GLU A 434 -5.38 3.28 13.46
CA GLU A 434 -5.04 3.90 12.16
C GLU A 434 -5.02 2.89 10.99
N ALA A 435 -4.51 1.69 11.24
CA ALA A 435 -4.50 0.54 10.34
C ALA A 435 -5.87 0.19 9.72
N TYR A 436 -6.96 0.44 10.45
CA TYR A 436 -8.34 0.06 10.11
C TYR A 436 -9.20 1.30 9.80
N LYS A 437 -8.58 2.48 9.61
CA LYS A 437 -9.22 3.70 9.09
C LYS A 437 -9.27 3.69 7.56
N ASP A 438 -9.68 2.56 7.00
CA ASP A 438 -9.61 2.23 5.56
C ASP A 438 -10.93 2.44 4.79
N GLY A 439 -11.98 2.89 5.49
CA GLY A 439 -13.34 3.10 5.02
C GLY A 439 -14.32 1.94 5.26
N ASN A 440 -13.83 0.75 5.65
CA ASN A 440 -14.67 -0.41 5.90
C ASN A 440 -15.26 -0.40 7.33
N PRO A 441 -16.42 -1.06 7.56
CA PRO A 441 -17.01 -1.21 8.89
C PRO A 441 -16.34 -2.36 9.66
N HIS A 442 -15.73 -2.03 10.80
CA HIS A 442 -15.07 -3.00 11.70
C HIS A 442 -15.86 -3.12 13.01
N ASN A 443 -16.06 -4.32 13.55
CA ASN A 443 -16.82 -4.50 14.79
C ASN A 443 -16.09 -3.87 16.00
N ILE A 444 -16.82 -3.19 16.90
CA ILE A 444 -16.24 -2.56 18.10
C ILE A 444 -15.66 -3.59 19.09
N VAL A 445 -16.21 -4.81 19.08
CA VAL A 445 -15.80 -5.97 19.89
C VAL A 445 -15.85 -7.22 19.00
N GLU A 446 -15.08 -8.25 19.33
CA GLU A 446 -15.09 -9.51 18.57
C GLU A 446 -16.38 -10.30 18.87
N TYR A 447 -16.70 -10.43 20.16
CA TYR A 447 -17.97 -10.95 20.67
C TYR A 447 -18.31 -10.37 22.04
N VAL A 448 -19.59 -10.39 22.38
CA VAL A 448 -20.08 -10.23 23.76
C VAL A 448 -21.13 -11.30 24.03
N ILE A 449 -20.89 -12.12 25.06
CA ILE A 449 -21.73 -13.27 25.40
C ILE A 449 -22.06 -13.21 26.89
N LEU A 450 -23.35 -13.25 27.21
CA LEU A 450 -23.86 -13.46 28.56
C LEU A 450 -24.26 -14.92 28.74
N TYR A 451 -23.78 -15.54 29.80
CA TYR A 451 -24.22 -16.85 30.29
C TYR A 451 -25.09 -16.63 31.54
N PRO A 452 -26.43 -16.61 31.44
CA PRO A 452 -27.30 -16.21 32.56
C PRO A 452 -27.26 -17.14 33.77
N GLU A 453 -26.76 -18.36 33.58
CA GLU A 453 -26.62 -19.42 34.59
C GLU A 453 -25.13 -19.77 34.86
N GLY A 454 -24.21 -18.87 34.49
CA GLY A 454 -22.76 -19.09 34.47
C GLY A 454 -22.31 -19.95 33.27
N LYS A 455 -21.00 -20.00 32.99
CA LYS A 455 -20.45 -20.70 31.80
C LYS A 455 -20.78 -22.18 31.67
N ASN A 456 -21.12 -22.85 32.78
CA ASN A 456 -21.52 -24.26 32.79
C ASN A 456 -23.05 -24.44 32.64
N GLY A 457 -23.80 -23.35 32.49
CA GLY A 457 -25.24 -23.32 32.31
C GLY A 457 -25.69 -23.74 30.91
N SER A 458 -27.00 -23.90 30.75
CA SER A 458 -27.61 -24.42 29.51
C SER A 458 -27.92 -23.36 28.45
N LYS A 459 -27.57 -22.09 28.72
CA LYS A 459 -28.00 -20.92 27.97
C LYS A 459 -26.87 -19.93 27.78
N GLU A 460 -26.79 -19.36 26.59
CA GLU A 460 -25.97 -18.20 26.28
C GLU A 460 -26.80 -17.18 25.49
N VAL A 461 -26.43 -15.90 25.58
CA VAL A 461 -27.04 -14.81 24.81
C VAL A 461 -25.93 -13.97 24.18
N ASN A 462 -25.90 -13.98 22.85
CA ASN A 462 -24.97 -13.23 22.02
C ASN A 462 -25.55 -11.82 21.76
N PHE A 463 -24.76 -10.77 21.98
CA PHE A 463 -25.18 -9.38 21.73
C PHE A 463 -24.95 -8.96 20.27
N ALA A 464 -25.79 -8.09 19.71
CA ALA A 464 -25.49 -7.46 18.43
C ALA A 464 -24.39 -6.41 18.62
N ILE A 465 -23.44 -6.39 17.69
CA ILE A 465 -22.22 -5.60 17.81
C ILE A 465 -22.28 -4.40 16.84
N PRO A 466 -22.13 -3.16 17.33
CA PRO A 466 -21.99 -2.00 16.45
C PRO A 466 -20.66 -2.08 15.69
N THR A 467 -20.67 -1.59 14.45
CA THR A 467 -19.43 -1.36 13.69
C THR A 467 -19.00 0.10 13.79
N VAL A 468 -17.69 0.34 13.64
CA VAL A 468 -17.07 1.66 13.51
C VAL A 468 -16.27 1.72 12.21
N LYS A 469 -16.23 2.89 11.57
CA LYS A 469 -15.47 3.15 10.34
C LYS A 469 -14.93 4.58 10.30
N GLU A 470 -13.76 4.73 9.70
CA GLU A 470 -13.20 6.00 9.27
C GLU A 470 -12.41 5.75 7.99
N ALA A 471 -12.22 6.78 7.17
CA ALA A 471 -11.46 6.67 5.92
C ALA A 471 -10.43 7.79 5.86
N ILE A 472 -9.25 7.57 6.47
CA ILE A 472 -8.14 8.51 6.36
C ILE A 472 -7.55 8.37 4.95
N HIS A 473 -7.86 9.36 4.13
CA HIS A 473 -7.20 9.56 2.86
C HIS A 473 -6.21 10.71 2.97
N SER A 474 -5.08 10.55 2.27
CA SER A 474 -4.02 11.53 2.12
C SER A 474 -3.99 12.09 0.69
N SER A 475 -3.04 12.98 0.42
CA SER A 475 -2.67 13.33 -0.95
C SER A 475 -1.17 13.16 -1.17
N VAL A 476 -0.80 12.44 -2.22
CA VAL A 476 0.59 12.29 -2.67
C VAL A 476 0.87 13.37 -3.71
N ALA A 477 1.89 14.20 -3.48
CA ALA A 477 2.24 15.30 -4.36
C ALA A 477 3.74 15.31 -4.69
N ILE A 478 4.07 15.58 -5.95
CA ILE A 478 5.44 15.81 -6.42
C ILE A 478 5.53 17.13 -7.19
N THR A 479 6.76 17.65 -7.29
CA THR A 479 7.13 18.70 -8.24
C THR A 479 7.53 18.06 -9.56
N LYS A 480 7.13 18.68 -10.66
CA LYS A 480 7.55 18.35 -12.02
C LYS A 480 8.25 19.57 -12.61
N VAL A 481 9.52 19.44 -13.00
CA VAL A 481 10.36 20.51 -13.54
C VAL A 481 10.63 20.27 -15.03
N TRP A 482 10.77 21.37 -15.77
CA TRP A 482 11.20 21.42 -17.16
C TRP A 482 12.45 22.30 -17.26
N GLU A 483 13.60 21.69 -17.51
CA GLU A 483 14.84 22.40 -17.87
C GLU A 483 14.83 22.60 -19.39
N GLY A 484 14.07 23.61 -19.81
CA GLY A 484 13.85 23.97 -21.21
C GLY A 484 12.43 24.46 -21.47
N LYS A 485 11.95 24.35 -22.72
CA LYS A 485 10.55 24.64 -23.03
C LYS A 485 9.65 23.51 -22.50
N PRO A 486 8.62 23.77 -21.69
CA PRO A 486 7.67 22.73 -21.29
C PRO A 486 6.86 22.19 -22.47
N ALA A 487 6.52 20.91 -22.45
CA ALA A 487 5.52 20.33 -23.35
C ALA A 487 4.09 20.70 -22.89
N ASP A 488 3.09 20.59 -23.77
CA ASP A 488 1.69 20.87 -23.42
C ASP A 488 1.09 19.76 -22.52
N THR A 489 1.57 18.54 -22.64
CA THR A 489 1.10 17.38 -21.86
C THR A 489 2.27 16.52 -21.39
N ALA A 490 2.09 15.90 -20.22
CA ALA A 490 2.87 14.78 -19.73
C ALA A 490 1.95 13.91 -18.86
N ASN A 491 2.07 12.60 -18.96
CA ASN A 491 1.21 11.64 -18.27
C ASN A 491 1.87 11.20 -16.95
N PHE A 492 1.09 11.01 -15.89
CA PHE A 492 1.61 10.59 -14.59
C PHE A 492 0.78 9.45 -14.00
N GLY A 493 1.46 8.50 -13.35
CA GLY A 493 0.84 7.39 -12.63
C GLY A 493 1.27 7.36 -11.17
N LEU A 494 0.32 7.03 -10.29
CA LEU A 494 0.59 6.70 -8.90
C LEU A 494 0.86 5.19 -8.79
N PHE A 495 1.93 4.83 -8.10
CA PHE A 495 2.32 3.44 -7.84
C PHE A 495 2.57 3.27 -6.33
N LYS A 496 2.17 2.13 -5.78
CA LYS A 496 2.65 1.68 -4.46
C LYS A 496 3.91 0.82 -4.67
N LYS A 497 4.85 0.87 -3.73
CA LYS A 497 5.90 -0.15 -3.61
C LYS A 497 5.35 -1.41 -2.95
N VAL A 498 5.88 -2.56 -3.35
CA VAL A 498 5.59 -3.87 -2.75
C VAL A 498 6.90 -4.52 -2.33
N ALA A 499 6.95 -5.00 -1.09
CA ALA A 499 8.11 -5.69 -0.53
C ALA A 499 8.11 -7.18 -0.93
N PRO A 500 9.27 -7.85 -1.06
CA PRO A 500 10.61 -7.41 -0.65
C PRO A 500 11.45 -6.75 -1.76
N ASP A 501 10.95 -6.67 -2.99
CA ASP A 501 11.68 -6.26 -4.20
C ASP A 501 11.43 -4.81 -4.63
N ASP A 502 10.73 -4.01 -3.80
CA ASP A 502 10.26 -2.64 -4.08
C ASP A 502 9.47 -2.52 -5.40
N ARG A 503 8.83 -3.61 -5.84
CA ARG A 503 8.07 -3.67 -7.10
C ARG A 503 6.97 -2.62 -7.12
N LEU A 504 6.90 -1.87 -8.21
CA LEU A 504 5.88 -0.84 -8.42
C LEU A 504 4.58 -1.45 -8.95
N GLU A 505 3.51 -1.37 -8.17
CA GLU A 505 2.15 -1.71 -8.59
C GLU A 505 1.34 -0.44 -8.83
N ARG A 506 0.87 -0.24 -10.06
CA ARG A 506 0.09 0.93 -10.49
C ARG A 506 -1.27 0.94 -9.79
N ILE A 507 -1.66 2.09 -9.23
CA ILE A 507 -2.99 2.27 -8.65
C ILE A 507 -4.00 2.51 -9.79
N PRO A 508 -5.01 1.64 -9.98
CA PRO A 508 -6.02 1.85 -11.01
C PRO A 508 -6.86 3.10 -10.72
N ASN A 509 -7.27 3.81 -11.77
CA ASN A 509 -8.18 4.97 -11.72
C ASN A 509 -7.70 6.16 -10.84
N ALA A 510 -6.47 6.13 -10.33
CA ALA A 510 -5.85 7.28 -9.68
C ALA A 510 -5.47 8.32 -10.73
N ASN A 511 -6.24 9.41 -10.80
CA ASN A 511 -6.05 10.50 -11.75
C ASN A 511 -5.34 11.69 -11.05
N PRO A 512 -4.26 12.26 -11.63
CA PRO A 512 -3.57 13.41 -11.04
C PRO A 512 -4.33 14.71 -11.29
N LYS A 513 -4.39 15.57 -10.27
CA LYS A 513 -4.60 17.01 -10.46
C LYS A 513 -3.25 17.63 -10.81
N ILE A 514 -3.16 18.26 -11.98
CA ILE A 514 -1.95 18.91 -12.49
C ILE A 514 -2.16 20.43 -12.42
N SER A 515 -1.34 21.13 -11.64
CA SER A 515 -1.24 22.59 -11.67
C SER A 515 0.04 22.99 -12.38
N LYS A 516 -0.03 23.94 -13.34
CA LYS A 516 1.12 24.38 -14.14
C LYS A 516 1.51 25.81 -13.78
N ASN A 517 2.77 26.03 -13.39
CA ASN A 517 3.35 27.36 -13.18
C ASN A 517 4.65 27.49 -14.01
N ALA A 518 4.50 27.91 -15.27
CA ALA A 518 5.56 27.93 -16.26
C ALA A 518 6.33 26.59 -16.31
N ASN A 519 7.63 26.60 -15.97
CA ASN A 519 8.52 25.44 -15.98
C ASN A 519 8.38 24.51 -14.77
N GLN A 520 7.58 24.86 -13.76
CA GLN A 520 7.35 24.06 -12.57
C GLN A 520 5.86 23.70 -12.42
N TRP A 521 5.54 22.42 -12.46
CA TRP A 521 4.19 21.92 -12.28
C TRP A 521 4.10 21.15 -10.95
N THR A 522 2.90 21.11 -10.36
CA THR A 522 2.59 20.28 -9.20
C THR A 522 1.68 19.15 -9.64
N ILE A 523 2.11 17.91 -9.44
CA ILE A 523 1.32 16.71 -9.73
C ILE A 523 0.80 16.18 -8.40
N LYS A 524 -0.52 16.23 -8.17
CA LYS A 524 -1.16 15.84 -6.91
C LYS A 524 -2.21 14.76 -7.13
N PHE A 525 -2.01 13.61 -6.53
CA PHE A 525 -3.05 12.59 -6.36
C PHE A 525 -3.74 12.82 -5.02
N GLU A 526 -5.07 12.89 -5.03
CA GLU A 526 -5.90 13.06 -3.83
C GLU A 526 -6.67 11.77 -3.52
N ASN A 527 -7.24 11.70 -2.32
CA ASN A 527 -8.01 10.56 -1.84
C ASN A 527 -7.21 9.23 -1.82
N VAL A 528 -5.92 9.30 -1.49
CA VAL A 528 -5.00 8.16 -1.48
C VAL A 528 -4.96 7.50 -0.09
N LYS A 529 -5.29 6.20 0.01
CA LYS A 529 -5.23 5.44 1.27
C LYS A 529 -3.83 5.52 1.91
N THR A 530 -3.72 5.69 3.22
CA THR A 530 -2.43 5.74 3.93
C THR A 530 -1.89 4.37 4.32
N PHE A 531 -2.77 3.40 4.55
CA PHE A 531 -2.45 2.04 4.99
C PHE A 531 -3.04 0.98 4.05
N ASP A 532 -2.40 -0.19 3.98
CA ASP A 532 -2.92 -1.37 3.28
C ASP A 532 -3.96 -2.13 4.13
N ILE A 533 -4.54 -3.20 3.57
CA ILE A 533 -5.56 -4.02 4.25
C ILE A 533 -5.05 -4.75 5.50
N ASN A 534 -3.73 -4.76 5.74
CA ASN A 534 -3.08 -5.36 6.91
C ASN A 534 -2.62 -4.28 7.90
N GLY A 535 -2.96 -3.01 7.68
CA GLY A 535 -2.54 -1.88 8.51
C GLY A 535 -1.11 -1.39 8.29
N LYS A 536 -0.40 -1.87 7.26
CA LYS A 536 0.96 -1.41 6.94
C LYS A 536 0.91 -0.11 6.16
N ALA A 537 1.73 0.87 6.53
CA ALA A 537 1.83 2.13 5.78
C ALA A 537 2.25 1.87 4.32
N ILE A 538 1.54 2.47 3.37
CA ILE A 538 1.84 2.32 1.94
C ILE A 538 2.83 3.40 1.52
N GLU A 539 4.01 2.99 1.03
CA GLU A 539 4.93 3.89 0.37
C GLU A 539 4.52 4.07 -1.10
N TYR A 540 4.21 5.31 -1.47
CA TYR A 540 3.82 5.68 -2.83
C TYR A 540 4.94 6.42 -3.56
N VAL A 541 5.06 6.14 -4.84
CA VAL A 541 5.85 6.95 -5.79
C VAL A 541 4.95 7.42 -6.93
N VAL A 542 5.24 8.62 -7.44
CA VAL A 542 4.67 9.10 -8.70
C VAL A 542 5.71 8.90 -9.79
N LYS A 543 5.31 8.40 -10.95
CA LYS A 543 6.15 8.29 -12.14
C LYS A 543 5.52 9.03 -13.31
N GLU A 544 6.36 9.66 -14.13
CA GLU A 544 5.97 10.10 -15.47
C GLU A 544 5.80 8.85 -16.35
N LEU A 545 4.85 8.87 -17.28
CA LEU A 545 4.47 7.71 -18.09
C LEU A 545 4.73 7.96 -19.57
N ASN A 546 5.16 6.91 -20.27
CA ASN A 546 5.21 6.92 -21.74
C ASN A 546 3.80 6.81 -22.37
N GLU A 547 3.71 6.87 -23.69
CA GLU A 547 2.45 6.79 -24.44
C GLU A 547 1.67 5.49 -24.17
N GLN A 548 2.38 4.39 -23.90
CA GLN A 548 1.80 3.08 -23.56
C GLN A 548 1.43 2.96 -22.07
N GLY A 549 1.55 4.05 -21.29
CA GLY A 549 1.18 4.10 -19.87
C GLY A 549 2.20 3.45 -18.91
N ASN A 550 3.38 3.07 -19.40
CA ASN A 550 4.44 2.47 -18.59
C ASN A 550 5.27 3.54 -17.86
N PRO A 551 5.72 3.29 -16.63
CA PRO A 551 6.55 4.24 -15.87
C PRO A 551 7.92 4.41 -16.51
N LEU A 552 8.28 5.68 -16.78
CA LEU A 552 9.59 6.09 -17.24
C LEU A 552 10.63 5.99 -16.10
N LYS A 553 11.92 5.96 -16.48
CA LYS A 553 13.06 5.89 -15.55
C LYS A 553 14.06 7.02 -15.78
N THR A 554 14.78 7.41 -14.73
CA THR A 554 15.96 8.28 -14.83
C THR A 554 16.92 7.82 -15.93
N GLY A 555 17.24 8.72 -16.84
CA GLY A 555 18.12 8.48 -17.99
C GLY A 555 17.39 8.11 -19.30
N GLU A 556 16.13 7.69 -19.25
CA GLU A 556 15.34 7.45 -20.47
C GLU A 556 15.04 8.76 -21.21
N VAL A 557 14.96 8.67 -22.54
CA VAL A 557 14.68 9.81 -23.43
C VAL A 557 13.31 9.63 -24.07
N VAL A 558 12.48 10.67 -24.01
CA VAL A 558 11.15 10.73 -24.61
C VAL A 558 11.06 11.88 -25.60
N THR A 559 10.21 11.73 -26.63
CA THR A 559 9.83 12.84 -27.51
C THR A 559 8.45 13.34 -27.10
N LEU A 560 8.33 14.62 -26.75
CA LEU A 560 7.08 15.27 -26.41
C LEU A 560 7.00 16.58 -27.21
N ASN A 561 5.87 16.87 -27.86
CA ASN A 561 5.71 18.06 -28.71
C ASN A 561 6.88 18.29 -29.72
N ASN A 562 7.33 17.21 -30.37
CA ASN A 562 8.48 17.18 -31.30
C ASN A 562 9.83 17.63 -30.70
N ARG A 563 9.97 17.64 -29.36
CA ARG A 563 11.21 17.93 -28.63
C ARG A 563 11.63 16.71 -27.82
N LYS A 564 12.93 16.40 -27.81
CA LYS A 564 13.51 15.34 -26.98
C LYS A 564 13.71 15.83 -25.54
N TYR A 565 13.41 14.99 -24.57
CA TYR A 565 13.69 15.24 -23.16
C TYR A 565 14.29 14.01 -22.49
N ARG A 566 15.31 14.21 -21.64
CA ARG A 566 15.84 13.18 -20.73
C ARG A 566 15.12 13.29 -19.40
N ILE A 567 14.54 12.18 -18.95
CA ILE A 567 13.88 12.07 -17.65
C ILE A 567 14.93 11.94 -16.54
N SER A 568 14.69 12.57 -15.40
CA SER A 568 15.45 12.35 -14.17
C SER A 568 14.56 12.52 -12.95
N GLU A 569 14.88 11.79 -11.88
CA GLU A 569 14.16 11.84 -10.60
C GLU A 569 15.12 12.16 -9.47
N SER A 570 14.69 12.94 -8.47
CA SER A 570 15.47 13.17 -7.26
C SER A 570 15.45 11.95 -6.33
N ASP A 571 16.53 11.74 -5.56
CA ASP A 571 16.71 10.57 -4.67
C ASP A 571 15.55 10.32 -3.68
N ASN A 572 14.80 11.37 -3.35
CA ASN A 572 13.65 11.34 -2.44
C ASN A 572 12.29 11.12 -3.15
N GLY A 573 12.26 10.93 -4.47
CA GLY A 573 11.05 10.73 -5.28
C GLY A 573 10.10 11.92 -5.39
N LYS A 574 10.50 13.12 -4.92
CA LYS A 574 9.63 14.32 -4.85
C LYS A 574 9.74 15.27 -6.04
N THR A 575 10.74 15.10 -6.89
CA THR A 575 10.93 15.92 -8.10
C THR A 575 11.22 15.02 -9.30
N ILE A 576 10.46 15.22 -10.39
CA ILE A 576 10.78 14.69 -11.73
C ILE A 576 11.19 15.86 -12.61
N THR A 577 12.36 15.78 -13.25
CA THR A 577 12.91 16.82 -14.13
C THR A 577 13.08 16.28 -15.55
N ASN A 578 12.54 17.01 -16.53
CA ASN A 578 12.78 16.74 -17.94
C ASN A 578 13.74 17.79 -18.49
N THR A 579 14.95 17.37 -18.84
CA THR A 579 15.95 18.23 -19.48
C THR A 579 15.80 18.15 -20.99
N GLU A 580 15.54 19.28 -21.64
CA GLU A 580 15.41 19.38 -23.09
C GLU A 580 16.73 19.05 -23.79
N LEU A 581 16.67 18.30 -24.89
CA LEU A 581 17.83 17.76 -25.59
C LEU A 581 17.88 18.18 -27.06
N ILE A 582 19.10 18.33 -27.57
CA ILE A 582 19.39 18.53 -29.00
C ILE A 582 20.35 17.45 -29.52
N ASP A 583 20.34 17.24 -30.84
CA ASP A 583 21.28 16.40 -31.56
C ASP A 583 22.09 17.27 -32.54
N ILE A 584 23.42 17.17 -32.50
CA ILE A 584 24.32 17.92 -33.39
C ILE A 584 25.10 16.92 -34.24
N SER A 585 25.06 17.11 -35.56
CA SER A 585 25.94 16.39 -36.49
C SER A 585 26.96 17.36 -37.08
N VAL A 586 28.23 16.97 -37.08
CA VAL A 586 29.34 17.73 -37.66
C VAL A 586 29.88 16.95 -38.84
N GLU A 587 30.09 17.62 -39.96
CA GLU A 587 30.83 17.08 -41.11
C GLU A 587 32.02 17.97 -41.46
N LYS A 588 33.00 17.37 -42.15
CA LYS A 588 34.14 18.06 -42.72
C LYS A 588 34.15 17.91 -44.24
N ASN A 589 34.08 19.05 -44.92
CA ASN A 589 34.30 19.19 -46.35
C ASN A 589 35.70 19.79 -46.61
N TRP A 590 36.28 19.42 -47.73
CA TRP A 590 37.43 20.08 -48.33
C TRP A 590 36.98 20.65 -49.67
N ALA A 591 37.33 21.90 -49.96
CA ALA A 591 37.00 22.53 -51.23
C ALA A 591 38.01 22.15 -52.32
N ASP A 592 37.60 22.33 -53.57
CA ASP A 592 38.45 22.17 -54.74
C ASP A 592 39.74 23.01 -54.60
N GLY A 593 40.86 22.48 -55.11
CA GLY A 593 42.18 23.11 -55.04
C GLY A 593 42.98 22.85 -53.75
N VAL A 594 42.38 22.20 -52.74
CA VAL A 594 43.15 21.57 -51.64
C VAL A 594 43.68 20.21 -52.10
N PRO A 595 44.99 19.90 -51.95
CA PRO A 595 45.55 18.60 -52.34
C PRO A 595 45.29 17.48 -51.32
N GLU A 596 45.22 16.21 -51.75
CA GLU A 596 44.92 15.08 -50.84
C GLU A 596 45.94 14.92 -49.70
N ILE A 597 47.23 15.27 -49.91
CA ILE A 597 48.23 15.27 -48.83
C ILE A 597 47.94 16.28 -47.71
N ALA A 598 47.05 17.25 -47.95
CA ALA A 598 46.54 18.15 -46.92
C ALA A 598 45.25 17.66 -46.23
N MET A 599 44.63 16.57 -46.71
CA MET A 599 43.36 16.01 -46.22
C MET A 599 43.55 14.82 -45.26
N GLN A 600 44.53 14.86 -44.36
CA GLN A 600 44.85 13.71 -43.50
C GLN A 600 43.91 13.57 -42.30
N SER A 601 43.78 14.62 -41.48
CA SER A 601 42.69 14.73 -40.48
C SER A 601 42.49 16.16 -39.98
N VAL A 602 41.33 16.44 -39.39
CA VAL A 602 41.11 17.65 -38.60
C VAL A 602 40.59 17.29 -37.21
N LYS A 603 40.77 18.16 -36.23
CA LYS A 603 40.07 18.06 -34.93
C LYS A 603 39.21 19.27 -34.70
N PHE A 604 38.04 19.05 -34.11
CA PHE A 604 37.11 20.12 -33.73
C PHE A 604 36.67 19.96 -32.27
N ARG A 605 36.23 21.06 -31.68
CA ARG A 605 35.61 21.18 -30.36
C ARG A 605 34.12 21.51 -30.55
N ILE A 606 33.24 21.07 -29.64
CA ILE A 606 31.78 21.31 -29.74
C ILE A 606 31.20 22.23 -28.65
N THR A 607 31.99 22.58 -27.63
CA THR A 607 31.59 23.55 -26.59
C THR A 607 32.78 23.99 -25.74
N GLU A 608 32.71 25.22 -25.24
CA GLU A 608 33.56 25.79 -24.18
C GLU A 608 32.79 25.98 -22.86
N ASP A 609 31.52 25.57 -22.81
CA ASP A 609 30.67 25.74 -21.64
C ASP A 609 30.92 24.59 -20.64
N ASN A 610 31.47 24.94 -19.48
CA ASN A 610 31.75 24.00 -18.39
C ASN A 610 30.49 23.37 -17.75
N LYS A 611 29.29 23.82 -18.13
CA LYS A 611 28.03 23.14 -17.82
C LYS A 611 27.91 21.81 -18.57
N SER A 612 28.47 21.72 -19.78
CA SER A 612 28.40 20.53 -20.63
C SER A 612 29.36 19.42 -20.19
N ALA A 613 28.95 18.16 -20.38
CA ALA A 613 29.85 17.02 -20.23
C ALA A 613 30.96 16.99 -21.30
N GLU A 614 30.80 17.75 -22.40
CA GLU A 614 31.72 17.80 -23.54
C GLU A 614 32.68 19.01 -23.50
N PHE A 615 32.73 19.73 -22.37
CA PHE A 615 33.61 20.88 -22.14
C PHE A 615 35.06 20.64 -22.58
N ASN A 616 35.55 21.45 -23.53
CA ASN A 616 36.91 21.44 -24.05
C ASN A 616 37.43 20.10 -24.59
N LYS A 617 36.55 19.13 -24.87
CA LYS A 617 36.93 17.92 -25.60
C LYS A 617 37.13 18.23 -27.08
N THR A 618 38.09 17.55 -27.69
CA THR A 618 38.31 17.57 -29.14
C THR A 618 38.02 16.20 -29.75
N TYR A 619 37.52 16.19 -30.98
CA TYR A 619 37.14 14.99 -31.72
C TYR A 619 37.74 15.07 -33.13
N GLU A 620 38.21 13.95 -33.65
CA GLU A 620 38.91 13.87 -34.93
C GLU A 620 37.95 13.48 -36.06
N LEU A 621 38.08 14.14 -37.21
CA LEU A 621 37.42 13.81 -38.49
C LEU A 621 38.50 13.44 -39.51
N ASN A 622 38.29 12.36 -40.24
CA ASN A 622 39.21 11.84 -41.25
C ASN A 622 38.50 10.89 -42.24
N LYS A 623 39.23 10.46 -43.27
CA LYS A 623 38.75 9.52 -44.30
C LYS A 623 38.15 8.23 -43.69
N ALA A 624 38.69 7.73 -42.58
CA ALA A 624 38.25 6.50 -41.91
C ALA A 624 36.94 6.63 -41.10
N ASN A 625 36.52 7.84 -40.70
CA ASN A 625 35.18 8.08 -40.14
C ASN A 625 34.23 8.78 -41.13
N GLY A 626 34.55 8.72 -42.44
CA GLY A 626 33.77 9.35 -43.49
C GLY A 626 33.60 10.85 -43.29
N TRP A 627 34.57 11.50 -42.63
CA TRP A 627 34.55 12.93 -42.28
C TRP A 627 33.34 13.40 -41.45
N THR A 628 32.65 12.51 -40.72
CA THR A 628 31.47 12.88 -39.91
C THR A 628 31.53 12.46 -38.45
N LYS A 629 30.85 13.23 -37.59
CA LYS A 629 30.63 12.90 -36.18
C LYS A 629 29.23 13.33 -35.74
N LYS A 630 28.49 12.43 -35.08
CA LYS A 630 27.20 12.74 -34.43
C LYS A 630 27.35 12.83 -32.92
N PHE A 631 26.54 13.71 -32.32
CA PHE A 631 26.33 13.87 -30.90
C PHE A 631 24.82 13.86 -30.66
N GLU A 632 24.33 12.85 -29.96
CA GLU A 632 22.90 12.67 -29.73
C GLU A 632 22.57 12.95 -28.27
N ASN A 633 21.37 13.46 -28.01
CA ASN A 633 20.82 13.65 -26.67
C ASN A 633 21.68 14.57 -25.76
N LEU A 634 22.30 15.59 -26.38
CA LEU A 634 23.03 16.65 -25.67
C LEU A 634 22.03 17.53 -24.88
N PRO A 635 22.26 17.79 -23.58
CA PRO A 635 21.36 18.63 -22.80
C PRO A 635 21.46 20.10 -23.25
N LEU A 636 20.33 20.72 -23.62
CA LEU A 636 20.28 22.13 -24.01
C LEU A 636 20.34 23.08 -22.79
N TYR A 637 20.00 22.57 -21.60
CA TYR A 637 19.96 23.32 -20.33
C TYR A 637 20.65 22.55 -19.19
N LYS A 638 21.00 23.30 -18.13
CA LYS A 638 21.42 22.79 -16.82
C LYS A 638 20.79 23.68 -15.76
N GLY A 639 19.79 23.18 -15.04
CA GLY A 639 18.86 24.05 -14.33
C GLY A 639 18.15 25.01 -15.30
N ASN A 640 18.04 26.27 -14.90
CA ASN A 640 17.41 27.32 -15.72
C ASN A 640 18.36 27.95 -16.76
N GLU A 641 19.63 27.53 -16.82
CA GLU A 641 20.61 28.10 -17.74
C GLU A 641 20.77 27.27 -19.02
N LYS A 642 20.78 27.93 -20.18
CA LYS A 642 21.21 27.30 -21.43
C LYS A 642 22.69 26.91 -21.36
N ILE A 643 23.02 25.83 -22.08
CA ILE A 643 24.39 25.43 -22.39
C ILE A 643 24.77 26.00 -23.77
N LYS A 644 25.93 26.65 -23.87
CA LYS A 644 26.45 27.19 -25.14
C LYS A 644 27.23 26.13 -25.90
N TYR A 645 26.65 25.62 -26.99
CA TYR A 645 27.34 24.74 -27.94
C TYR A 645 27.91 25.54 -29.11
N SER A 646 29.14 25.21 -29.51
CA SER A 646 29.87 25.86 -30.60
C SER A 646 30.86 24.89 -31.25
N VAL A 647 30.73 24.70 -32.56
CA VAL A 647 31.61 23.82 -33.35
C VAL A 647 32.75 24.65 -33.92
N VAL A 648 33.99 24.35 -33.54
CA VAL A 648 35.20 25.08 -33.96
C VAL A 648 36.29 24.09 -34.34
N GLU A 649 36.92 24.25 -35.52
CA GLU A 649 38.10 23.47 -35.91
C GLU A 649 39.35 23.99 -35.17
N THR A 650 40.05 23.07 -34.51
CA THR A 650 41.14 23.34 -33.56
C THR A 650 42.48 22.72 -33.96
N TYR A 651 42.50 21.71 -34.86
CA TYR A 651 43.72 21.14 -35.43
C TYR A 651 43.55 20.79 -36.91
N ILE A 652 44.62 20.93 -37.71
CA ILE A 652 44.75 20.40 -39.08
C ILE A 652 45.98 19.47 -39.12
N ASN A 653 45.78 18.22 -39.54
CA ASN A 653 46.77 17.16 -39.76
C ASN A 653 47.66 16.81 -38.54
N GLY A 654 47.35 17.33 -37.36
CA GLY A 654 48.11 17.18 -36.12
C GLY A 654 48.65 18.49 -35.55
N GLU A 655 48.74 19.54 -36.37
CA GLU A 655 49.12 20.88 -35.94
C GLU A 655 47.93 21.63 -35.32
N LYS A 656 48.17 22.40 -34.24
CA LYS A 656 47.12 23.17 -33.59
C LYS A 656 46.85 24.48 -34.35
N ILE A 657 45.58 24.72 -34.67
CA ILE A 657 45.11 26.01 -35.17
C ILE A 657 45.04 27.02 -34.01
N THR A 658 45.29 28.30 -34.31
CA THR A 658 44.94 29.38 -33.38
C THR A 658 43.51 29.81 -33.63
N GLU A 659 42.63 29.44 -32.71
CA GLU A 659 41.22 29.82 -32.72
C GLU A 659 41.10 31.36 -32.62
N PRO A 660 40.38 32.03 -33.54
CA PRO A 660 40.17 33.47 -33.46
C PRO A 660 39.24 33.80 -32.28
N ILE A 661 39.48 34.93 -31.61
CA ILE A 661 38.63 35.35 -30.47
C ILE A 661 37.22 35.75 -30.92
N ASN A 662 37.06 36.18 -32.18
CA ASN A 662 35.80 36.17 -32.92
C ASN A 662 36.11 35.85 -34.40
N PRO A 663 35.50 34.83 -35.03
CA PRO A 663 35.56 34.67 -36.49
C PRO A 663 34.73 35.77 -37.18
N GLU A 664 35.10 36.15 -38.41
CA GLU A 664 34.33 37.12 -39.19
C GLU A 664 33.19 36.43 -39.93
N ALA A 665 32.02 37.07 -39.98
CA ALA A 665 30.89 36.56 -40.74
C ALA A 665 31.05 36.93 -42.23
N ASP A 666 30.96 35.95 -43.12
CA ASP A 666 30.92 36.19 -44.56
C ASP A 666 29.56 36.74 -45.04
N SER A 667 29.43 36.99 -46.35
CA SER A 667 28.21 37.49 -46.98
C SER A 667 26.99 36.56 -46.87
N GLU A 668 27.17 35.30 -46.47
CA GLU A 668 26.12 34.31 -46.26
C GLU A 668 25.83 34.06 -44.76
N GLY A 669 26.64 34.67 -43.88
CA GLY A 669 26.61 34.54 -42.44
C GLY A 669 27.45 33.38 -41.88
N ASN A 670 28.28 32.71 -42.68
CA ASN A 670 29.18 31.66 -42.22
C ASN A 670 30.36 32.26 -41.45
N HIS A 671 30.88 31.54 -40.46
CA HIS A 671 31.97 32.00 -39.60
C HIS A 671 33.31 31.62 -40.25
N VAL A 672 34.03 32.61 -40.76
CA VAL A 672 35.28 32.44 -41.51
C VAL A 672 36.49 32.83 -40.66
N TYR A 673 37.54 32.01 -40.74
CA TYR A 673 38.86 32.29 -40.20
C TYR A 673 39.95 31.56 -40.99
N TYR A 674 41.20 31.66 -40.53
CA TYR A 674 42.36 31.53 -41.39
C TYR A 674 43.50 30.80 -40.67
N TYR A 675 44.12 29.80 -41.33
CA TYR A 675 45.31 29.10 -40.83
C TYR A 675 46.28 28.69 -41.95
N LYS A 676 47.49 29.26 -41.99
CA LYS A 676 48.52 29.08 -43.03
C LYS A 676 47.99 29.31 -44.46
N ALA A 677 47.87 28.27 -45.28
CA ALA A 677 47.28 28.35 -46.63
C ALA A 677 45.75 28.31 -46.62
N PHE A 678 45.12 27.91 -45.51
CA PHE A 678 43.72 27.56 -45.46
C PHE A 678 42.85 28.73 -44.99
N LYS A 679 41.65 28.79 -45.57
CA LYS A 679 40.47 29.48 -45.08
C LYS A 679 39.52 28.42 -44.51
N ILE A 680 39.21 28.53 -43.23
CA ILE A 680 38.33 27.64 -42.48
C ILE A 680 36.97 28.33 -42.41
N THR A 681 35.93 27.69 -42.93
CA THR A 681 34.56 28.22 -43.00
C THR A 681 33.62 27.29 -42.24
N LEU A 682 33.01 27.77 -41.16
CA LEU A 682 31.99 27.04 -40.40
C LEU A 682 30.61 27.54 -40.84
N SER A 683 29.67 26.63 -41.14
CA SER A 683 28.31 27.03 -41.49
C SER A 683 27.68 27.96 -40.45
N LYS A 684 26.88 28.94 -40.87
CA LYS A 684 26.33 30.03 -40.02
C LYS A 684 25.76 29.64 -38.65
N ASN A 685 25.25 28.42 -38.51
CA ASN A 685 24.72 27.86 -37.28
C ASN A 685 25.79 27.23 -36.34
N ALA A 686 27.09 27.36 -36.62
CA ALA A 686 28.15 26.72 -35.84
C ALA A 686 28.38 27.30 -34.43
N ILE A 687 27.86 28.50 -34.15
CA ILE A 687 28.06 29.22 -32.88
C ILE A 687 26.70 29.42 -32.18
N ASP A 688 26.67 29.28 -30.85
CA ASP A 688 25.45 29.35 -30.02
C ASP A 688 24.32 28.42 -30.51
N ILE A 689 24.67 27.16 -30.79
CA ILE A 689 23.74 26.11 -31.22
C ILE A 689 22.70 25.83 -30.13
N ILE A 690 21.42 26.07 -30.43
CA ILE A 690 20.29 25.89 -29.51
C ILE A 690 19.17 24.96 -30.01
N ASP A 691 19.27 24.45 -31.24
CA ASP A 691 18.32 23.51 -31.84
C ASP A 691 19.10 22.38 -32.53
N SER A 692 18.48 21.21 -32.70
CA SER A 692 19.11 20.06 -33.38
C SER A 692 19.42 20.38 -34.84
N GLY A 693 20.60 19.95 -35.34
CA GLY A 693 21.00 20.29 -36.69
C GLY A 693 22.33 19.71 -37.17
N LYS A 694 22.74 20.18 -38.35
CA LYS A 694 23.99 19.84 -39.04
C LYS A 694 24.90 21.07 -39.08
N VAL A 695 26.16 20.93 -38.72
CA VAL A 695 27.20 21.94 -38.90
C VAL A 695 28.22 21.41 -39.90
N THR A 696 28.55 22.22 -40.89
CA THR A 696 29.54 21.89 -41.91
C THR A 696 30.79 22.73 -41.68
N ILE A 697 31.93 22.07 -41.56
CA ILE A 697 33.25 22.69 -41.54
C ILE A 697 33.84 22.53 -42.94
N THR A 698 34.25 23.60 -43.60
CA THR A 698 34.84 23.57 -44.95
C THR A 698 36.20 24.25 -44.93
N ASN A 699 37.26 23.57 -45.39
CA ASN A 699 38.54 24.24 -45.67
C ASN A 699 38.74 24.40 -47.17
N SER A 700 39.02 25.64 -47.59
CA SER A 700 39.51 26.00 -48.92
C SER A 700 40.92 26.57 -48.82
N VAL A 701 41.63 26.65 -49.94
CA VAL A 701 42.87 27.44 -50.04
C VAL A 701 42.50 28.92 -50.13
N ARG A 702 43.18 29.79 -49.38
CA ARG A 702 42.95 31.24 -49.40
C ARG A 702 43.11 31.80 -50.81
N LYS A 703 42.36 32.87 -51.12
CA LYS A 703 42.65 33.71 -52.29
C LYS A 703 44.04 34.36 -52.12
N PRO A 704 44.87 34.45 -53.17
CA PRO A 704 46.16 35.11 -53.08
C PRO A 704 46.02 36.60 -52.75
N GLU A 705 47.02 37.15 -52.06
CA GLU A 705 47.15 38.60 -51.83
C GLU A 705 47.33 39.33 -53.17
N GLN A 706 46.85 40.58 -53.26
CA GLN A 706 46.71 41.30 -54.52
C GLN A 706 47.98 41.29 -55.39
N ASN A 707 47.77 41.04 -56.69
CA ASN A 707 48.81 40.95 -57.71
C ASN A 707 49.72 42.19 -57.70
N ILE A 708 51.02 41.94 -57.58
CA ILE A 708 52.05 42.92 -57.92
C ILE A 708 52.12 42.98 -59.46
N PRO A 709 52.22 44.15 -60.10
CA PRO A 709 52.41 44.24 -61.55
C PRO A 709 53.60 43.36 -62.01
N ASP A 710 53.33 42.50 -62.99
CA ASP A 710 54.26 41.54 -63.61
C ASP A 710 54.93 40.51 -62.67
N LYS A 711 54.61 40.50 -61.36
CA LYS A 711 55.15 39.55 -60.37
C LYS A 711 54.05 38.69 -59.71
N ARG A 712 54.33 37.41 -59.52
CA ARG A 712 53.52 36.45 -58.74
C ARG A 712 54.08 36.32 -57.32
N ARG A 713 53.19 36.27 -56.33
CA ARG A 713 53.52 35.79 -54.97
C ARG A 713 53.29 34.29 -54.94
N ILE A 714 54.24 33.53 -54.45
CA ILE A 714 54.15 32.08 -54.29
C ILE A 714 54.35 31.77 -52.81
N LYS A 715 53.25 31.43 -52.11
CA LYS A 715 53.32 31.00 -50.72
C LYS A 715 53.91 29.58 -50.65
N VAL A 716 54.74 29.33 -49.66
CA VAL A 716 55.15 27.95 -49.31
C VAL A 716 54.78 27.73 -47.86
N VAL A 717 53.94 26.74 -47.60
CA VAL A 717 53.54 26.35 -46.24
C VAL A 717 54.02 24.93 -45.97
N ASN A 718 54.63 24.72 -44.80
CA ASN A 718 54.94 23.38 -44.30
C ASN A 718 54.00 23.01 -43.15
N ASN A 719 53.53 21.77 -43.16
CA ASN A 719 52.79 21.13 -42.08
C ASN A 719 53.55 19.89 -41.63
N TRP A 720 53.82 19.81 -40.33
CA TRP A 720 54.61 18.71 -39.76
C TRP A 720 53.85 17.39 -39.57
N GLY A 721 52.60 17.31 -40.05
CA GLY A 721 51.70 16.20 -39.75
C GLY A 721 51.62 15.92 -38.25
N LYS A 722 51.79 14.65 -37.89
CA LYS A 722 51.81 14.18 -36.50
C LYS A 722 53.19 14.27 -35.83
N THR A 723 54.21 14.83 -36.49
CA THR A 723 55.60 14.90 -35.99
C THR A 723 55.66 15.62 -34.63
N PRO A 724 56.27 15.01 -33.59
CA PRO A 724 56.41 15.63 -32.27
C PRO A 724 57.18 16.95 -32.33
N ASP A 725 56.80 17.94 -31.50
CA ASP A 725 57.45 19.27 -31.48
C ASP A 725 58.97 19.22 -31.23
N SER A 726 59.48 18.18 -30.57
CA SER A 726 60.92 17.95 -30.37
C SER A 726 61.69 17.53 -31.64
N LYS A 727 60.98 16.98 -32.64
CA LYS A 727 61.50 16.65 -33.98
C LYS A 727 61.24 17.73 -35.04
N LYS A 728 60.51 18.81 -34.74
CA LYS A 728 60.34 19.92 -35.70
C LYS A 728 61.67 20.69 -35.82
N LYS A 729 62.12 20.93 -37.04
CA LYS A 729 63.45 21.49 -37.37
C LYS A 729 63.35 22.58 -38.42
N GLU A 730 64.24 23.56 -38.40
CA GLU A 730 64.36 24.52 -39.50
C GLU A 730 64.50 23.79 -40.84
N ILE A 731 63.72 24.19 -41.85
CA ILE A 731 63.85 23.68 -43.22
C ILE A 731 64.21 24.81 -44.18
N GLU A 732 64.87 24.46 -45.27
CA GLU A 732 65.18 25.35 -46.38
C GLU A 732 64.46 24.88 -47.63
N VAL A 733 63.76 25.79 -48.31
CA VAL A 733 63.06 25.53 -49.56
C VAL A 733 63.67 26.37 -50.69
N SER A 734 63.79 25.75 -51.87
CA SER A 734 64.34 26.35 -53.08
C SER A 734 63.30 26.35 -54.19
N LEU A 735 63.25 27.44 -54.96
CA LEU A 735 62.36 27.61 -56.11
C LEU A 735 63.06 27.20 -57.41
N TYR A 736 62.33 26.48 -58.26
CA TYR A 736 62.77 25.96 -59.55
C TYR A 736 61.76 26.32 -60.66
N LYS A 737 62.20 26.29 -61.92
CA LYS A 737 61.39 26.49 -63.13
C LYS A 737 61.88 25.56 -64.24
N VAL A 738 61.03 25.26 -65.21
CA VAL A 738 61.43 24.49 -66.40
C VAL A 738 62.10 25.40 -67.43
N ASN A 739 63.20 24.94 -68.04
CA ASN A 739 63.91 25.65 -69.11
C ASN A 739 63.30 25.33 -70.50
N LYS A 740 63.85 25.93 -71.57
CA LYS A 740 63.31 25.72 -72.94
C LYS A 740 63.58 24.32 -73.52
N ASP A 741 64.42 23.54 -72.86
CA ASP A 741 64.78 22.17 -73.22
C ASP A 741 63.98 21.12 -72.41
N GLY A 742 63.11 21.57 -71.50
CA GLY A 742 62.28 20.72 -70.62
C GLY A 742 62.93 20.33 -69.30
N GLU A 743 64.13 20.81 -68.99
CA GLU A 743 64.82 20.49 -67.73
C GLU A 743 64.47 21.45 -66.60
N LEU A 744 64.37 20.92 -65.38
CA LEU A 744 64.14 21.69 -64.16
C LEU A 744 65.42 22.37 -63.68
N ILE A 745 65.43 23.70 -63.62
CA ILE A 745 66.55 24.54 -63.17
C ILE A 745 66.18 25.38 -61.95
N LYS A 746 67.14 25.66 -61.05
CA LYS A 746 66.91 26.57 -59.91
C LYS A 746 66.70 28.01 -60.42
N VAL A 747 65.90 28.79 -59.71
CA VAL A 747 65.63 30.19 -60.06
C VAL A 747 66.72 31.08 -59.45
N ASP A 748 67.71 31.48 -60.24
CA ASP A 748 68.88 32.24 -59.77
C ASP A 748 68.52 33.55 -59.03
N ASP A 749 67.49 34.26 -59.52
CA ASP A 749 66.99 35.52 -58.93
C ASP A 749 66.19 35.32 -57.62
N ALA A 750 65.91 34.06 -57.21
CA ALA A 750 65.18 33.73 -56.00
C ALA A 750 66.08 32.95 -55.02
N ALA A 751 66.58 33.65 -54.00
CA ALA A 751 67.37 33.05 -52.94
C ALA A 751 66.61 31.94 -52.20
N SER A 752 67.33 30.91 -51.71
CA SER A 752 66.76 29.88 -50.83
C SER A 752 66.03 30.54 -49.66
N MET A 753 64.83 30.05 -49.33
CA MET A 753 64.01 30.56 -48.24
C MET A 753 64.04 29.59 -47.06
N VAL A 754 64.18 30.12 -45.84
CA VAL A 754 64.17 29.34 -44.61
C VAL A 754 62.79 29.39 -43.97
N LEU A 755 62.18 28.24 -43.69
CA LEU A 755 60.95 28.12 -42.92
C LEU A 755 61.28 27.61 -41.51
N ASN A 756 60.88 28.38 -40.50
CA ASN A 756 61.16 28.10 -39.10
C ASN A 756 59.95 28.40 -38.20
N LYS A 757 60.11 28.16 -36.90
CA LYS A 757 59.05 28.40 -35.91
C LYS A 757 58.85 29.89 -35.68
N ASN A 758 57.60 30.36 -35.79
CA ASN A 758 57.21 31.74 -35.58
C ASN A 758 56.41 31.93 -34.27
N ASN A 759 56.40 33.15 -33.73
CA ASN A 759 55.53 33.54 -32.63
C ASN A 759 54.11 33.91 -33.12
N GLU A 760 54.00 34.42 -34.35
CA GLU A 760 52.73 34.54 -35.05
C GLU A 760 52.38 33.19 -35.67
N THR A 761 51.36 32.51 -35.13
CA THR A 761 50.97 31.16 -35.55
C THR A 761 50.46 31.09 -37.00
N ASP A 762 49.90 32.18 -37.53
CA ASP A 762 49.56 32.29 -38.95
C ASP A 762 50.75 32.63 -39.87
N LYS A 763 51.97 32.70 -39.31
CA LYS A 763 53.24 32.80 -40.03
C LYS A 763 54.23 31.68 -39.63
N ASP A 764 53.75 30.68 -38.87
CA ASP A 764 54.54 29.53 -38.43
C ASP A 764 54.80 28.59 -39.61
N TRP A 765 56.06 28.17 -39.81
CA TRP A 765 56.47 27.23 -40.86
C TRP A 765 56.00 27.59 -42.29
N GLN A 766 56.02 28.88 -42.64
CA GLN A 766 55.69 29.33 -44.00
C GLN A 766 56.48 30.57 -44.43
N GLY A 767 56.46 30.82 -45.73
CA GLY A 767 57.06 32.00 -46.34
C GLY A 767 56.51 32.28 -47.73
N GLU A 768 57.14 33.20 -48.44
CA GLU A 768 56.72 33.65 -49.76
C GLU A 768 57.92 33.95 -50.67
N PHE A 769 57.86 33.45 -51.91
CA PHE A 769 58.69 33.95 -53.01
C PHE A 769 57.93 35.02 -53.80
N VAL A 770 58.62 36.09 -54.21
CA VAL A 770 58.09 37.10 -55.14
C VAL A 770 58.92 37.06 -56.41
N VAL A 771 58.32 36.57 -57.49
CA VAL A 771 59.00 36.25 -58.76
C VAL A 771 58.21 36.72 -59.96
N ASP A 772 58.80 36.76 -61.15
CA ASP A 772 58.11 37.16 -62.37
C ASP A 772 56.94 36.22 -62.68
N ASN A 773 55.77 36.77 -62.98
CA ASN A 773 54.63 35.95 -63.40
C ASN A 773 54.81 35.43 -64.83
N LYS A 774 55.66 36.09 -65.63
CA LYS A 774 55.87 35.83 -67.04
C LYS A 774 57.34 35.83 -67.45
N ASP A 775 57.65 35.05 -68.48
CA ASP A 775 58.97 35.08 -69.13
C ASP A 775 59.15 36.32 -70.01
N LYS A 776 60.34 36.46 -70.60
CA LYS A 776 60.71 37.59 -71.48
C LYS A 776 59.94 37.60 -72.81
N ASP A 777 59.27 36.49 -73.15
CA ASP A 777 58.48 36.31 -74.37
C ASP A 777 56.96 36.49 -74.10
N GLY A 778 56.56 36.69 -72.84
CA GLY A 778 55.19 36.98 -72.41
C GLY A 778 54.36 35.78 -71.94
N ASN A 779 54.96 34.58 -71.88
CA ASN A 779 54.33 33.34 -71.44
C ASN A 779 54.32 33.25 -69.90
N LEU A 780 53.36 32.55 -69.30
CA LEU A 780 53.36 32.29 -67.85
C LEU A 780 54.50 31.34 -67.47
N ILE A 781 55.14 31.57 -66.32
CA ILE A 781 56.20 30.69 -65.82
C ILE A 781 55.59 29.66 -64.86
N GLN A 782 55.72 28.37 -65.19
CA GLN A 782 55.49 27.29 -64.23
C GLN A 782 56.69 27.20 -63.28
N TYR A 783 56.39 27.20 -61.98
CA TYR A 783 57.35 27.09 -60.90
C TYR A 783 57.17 25.76 -60.16
N TYR A 784 58.23 25.34 -59.46
CA TYR A 784 58.24 24.20 -58.55
C TYR A 784 59.03 24.56 -57.29
N VAL A 785 58.69 23.96 -56.15
CA VAL A 785 59.36 24.17 -54.87
C VAL A 785 59.82 22.83 -54.33
N PHE A 786 61.06 22.79 -53.85
CA PHE A 786 61.62 21.62 -53.18
C PHE A 786 62.26 22.03 -51.84
N GLU A 787 61.98 21.27 -50.79
CA GLU A 787 62.76 21.29 -49.56
C GLU A 787 64.16 20.73 -49.86
N THR A 788 65.20 21.52 -49.61
CA THR A 788 66.61 21.21 -49.92
C THR A 788 67.45 20.87 -48.69
N ARG A 789 66.99 21.26 -47.50
CA ARG A 789 67.66 21.03 -46.21
C ARG A 789 66.66 20.95 -45.06
N ILE A 790 66.92 20.08 -44.08
CA ILE A 790 66.29 20.06 -42.76
C ILE A 790 67.38 20.01 -41.69
N ASP A 791 67.42 21.01 -40.80
CA ASP A 791 68.52 21.23 -39.84
C ASP A 791 69.90 21.19 -40.55
N ASN A 792 70.73 20.18 -40.26
CA ASN A 792 72.03 19.93 -40.90
C ASN A 792 71.99 18.88 -42.03
N ALA A 793 70.84 18.24 -42.29
CA ALA A 793 70.69 17.23 -43.34
C ALA A 793 70.23 17.87 -44.66
N THR A 794 70.81 17.45 -45.79
CA THR A 794 70.43 17.91 -47.14
C THR A 794 69.93 16.75 -48.00
N THR A 795 69.33 17.06 -49.15
CA THR A 795 68.86 16.06 -50.12
C THR A 795 69.97 15.25 -50.81
N GLY A 796 71.24 15.57 -50.57
CA GLY A 796 72.37 14.85 -51.14
C GLY A 796 72.40 14.91 -52.66
N ALA A 797 72.19 13.76 -53.31
CA ALA A 797 72.24 13.59 -54.76
C ALA A 797 70.85 13.37 -55.43
N VAL A 798 69.76 13.70 -54.74
CA VAL A 798 68.41 13.68 -55.34
C VAL A 798 68.36 14.66 -56.51
N LYS A 799 68.10 14.15 -57.73
CA LYS A 799 67.73 14.98 -58.87
C LYS A 799 66.27 15.38 -58.69
N PHE A 800 66.00 16.66 -58.49
CA PHE A 800 64.63 17.16 -58.45
C PHE A 800 63.94 17.04 -59.81
N ASP A 801 62.69 16.60 -59.79
CA ASP A 801 61.85 16.31 -60.94
C ASP A 801 60.38 16.50 -60.51
N PRO A 802 59.47 16.97 -61.38
CA PRO A 802 58.05 17.18 -61.03
C PRO A 802 57.34 15.94 -60.46
N ASN A 803 57.74 14.71 -60.83
CA ASN A 803 57.07 13.49 -60.34
C ASN A 803 57.23 13.30 -58.82
N LEU A 804 58.30 13.84 -58.20
CA LEU A 804 58.54 13.78 -56.76
C LEU A 804 57.46 14.48 -55.90
N TYR A 805 56.54 15.23 -56.50
CA TYR A 805 55.35 15.73 -55.80
C TYR A 805 54.39 14.58 -55.44
N ASN A 806 54.27 13.57 -56.31
CA ASN A 806 53.48 12.37 -56.07
C ASN A 806 54.27 11.35 -55.22
N ASP A 807 55.50 11.05 -55.67
CA ASP A 807 56.32 9.97 -55.11
C ASP A 807 56.85 10.32 -53.70
N GLY A 808 57.03 11.62 -53.43
CA GLY A 808 57.74 12.12 -52.26
C GLY A 808 59.24 11.82 -52.29
N TYR A 809 59.95 12.25 -51.26
CA TYR A 809 61.36 11.93 -51.06
C TYR A 809 61.76 12.02 -49.58
N LYS A 810 63.00 11.63 -49.25
CA LYS A 810 63.52 11.70 -47.88
C LYS A 810 64.61 12.75 -47.72
N ILE A 811 64.64 13.39 -46.55
CA ILE A 811 65.78 14.19 -46.06
C ILE A 811 66.07 13.77 -44.61
N GLY A 812 67.20 13.10 -44.37
CA GLY A 812 67.50 12.52 -43.07
C GLY A 812 66.41 11.54 -42.60
N GLU A 813 65.89 11.73 -41.38
CA GLU A 813 64.79 10.93 -40.81
C GLU A 813 63.38 11.38 -41.28
N TYR A 814 63.24 12.23 -42.30
CA TYR A 814 61.96 12.88 -42.63
C TYR A 814 61.49 12.50 -44.04
N ASN A 815 60.20 12.27 -44.18
CA ASN A 815 59.50 12.02 -45.43
C ASN A 815 58.84 13.33 -45.87
N VAL A 816 59.20 13.81 -47.05
CA VAL A 816 58.73 15.06 -47.63
C VAL A 816 57.81 14.75 -48.79
N ARG A 817 56.57 15.26 -48.74
CA ARG A 817 55.59 15.24 -49.83
C ARG A 817 55.21 16.67 -50.17
N ILE A 818 55.12 17.01 -51.44
CA ILE A 818 54.88 18.39 -51.90
C ILE A 818 53.73 18.38 -52.89
N SER A 819 52.80 19.33 -52.78
CA SER A 819 51.71 19.46 -53.74
C SER A 819 51.32 20.92 -53.94
N GLU A 820 50.64 21.20 -55.04
CA GLU A 820 50.22 22.54 -55.41
C GLU A 820 48.98 22.98 -54.61
N LEU A 821 48.93 24.27 -54.27
CA LEU A 821 47.79 24.92 -53.62
C LEU A 821 47.10 25.82 -54.63
N THR A 822 45.88 25.43 -55.01
CA THR A 822 45.05 26.18 -55.96
C THR A 822 43.94 26.88 -55.18
N SER A 823 43.80 28.19 -55.37
CA SER A 823 42.95 29.06 -54.55
C SER A 823 41.46 28.96 -54.88
N GLU A 824 40.60 29.41 -53.94
CA GLU A 824 39.17 29.61 -54.22
C GLU A 824 38.86 30.85 -55.11
N ALA A 825 39.82 31.32 -55.92
CA ALA A 825 39.60 32.41 -56.87
C ALA A 825 38.87 31.92 -58.13
N GLN A 826 38.05 32.80 -58.71
CA GLN A 826 37.38 32.51 -59.97
C GLN A 826 38.42 32.50 -61.10
N ASN A 827 38.57 31.36 -61.77
CA ASN A 827 39.64 31.04 -62.73
C ASN A 827 41.05 30.91 -62.11
N ALA A 828 41.16 30.35 -60.90
CA ALA A 828 42.44 29.92 -60.35
C ALA A 828 43.13 28.88 -61.26
N GLU A 829 44.42 29.08 -61.54
CA GLU A 829 45.28 28.11 -62.23
C GLU A 829 45.98 27.19 -61.22
N ALA A 830 46.49 26.04 -61.67
CA ALA A 830 47.17 25.08 -60.80
C ALA A 830 48.32 25.74 -60.01
N GLY A 831 48.26 25.63 -58.67
CA GLY A 831 49.27 26.20 -57.78
C GLY A 831 49.29 27.73 -57.70
N ASP A 832 48.26 28.45 -58.15
CA ASP A 832 48.22 29.92 -58.18
C ASP A 832 48.63 30.58 -56.84
N TYR A 833 48.18 30.02 -55.71
CA TYR A 833 48.55 30.43 -54.36
C TYR A 833 49.98 29.98 -53.96
N GLY A 834 50.38 28.78 -54.37
CA GLY A 834 51.74 28.24 -54.19
C GLY A 834 51.77 26.76 -53.84
N PHE A 835 52.50 26.38 -52.79
CA PHE A 835 52.83 24.98 -52.49
C PHE A 835 52.63 24.59 -51.01
N TYR A 836 52.10 23.39 -50.79
CA TYR A 836 51.96 22.73 -49.49
C TYR A 836 52.99 21.62 -49.37
N ILE A 837 53.77 21.66 -48.30
CA ILE A 837 54.72 20.62 -47.90
C ILE A 837 54.16 19.88 -46.70
N LEU A 838 54.12 18.55 -46.78
CA LEU A 838 53.90 17.66 -45.64
C LEU A 838 55.24 17.01 -45.28
N ASN A 839 55.76 17.33 -44.09
CA ASN A 839 57.04 16.85 -43.60
C ASN A 839 56.82 15.97 -42.36
N GLU A 840 56.95 14.65 -42.52
CA GLU A 840 56.65 13.65 -41.48
C GLU A 840 57.89 12.86 -41.06
N SER A 841 58.28 12.96 -39.80
CA SER A 841 59.40 12.20 -39.26
C SER A 841 59.13 10.68 -39.28
N GLU A 842 60.17 9.89 -39.49
CA GLU A 842 60.07 8.43 -39.60
C GLU A 842 59.42 7.78 -38.37
N GLY A 843 58.54 6.81 -38.63
CA GLY A 843 57.69 6.16 -37.64
C GLY A 843 56.40 6.91 -37.28
N VAL A 844 56.11 8.06 -37.91
CA VAL A 844 54.94 8.91 -37.58
C VAL A 844 53.90 9.02 -38.70
N SER A 845 54.29 8.82 -39.97
CA SER A 845 53.33 8.75 -41.10
C SER A 845 52.25 7.71 -40.85
N THR A 846 51.00 8.06 -41.17
CA THR A 846 49.86 7.12 -41.15
C THR A 846 49.45 6.59 -42.52
N ASP A 847 50.12 7.00 -43.58
CA ASP A 847 50.04 6.28 -44.86
C ASP A 847 50.96 5.05 -44.78
N PRO A 848 50.45 3.81 -44.96
CA PRO A 848 51.31 2.71 -45.33
C PRO A 848 51.88 3.01 -46.72
N ALA A 849 53.17 2.79 -46.92
CA ALA A 849 53.75 2.85 -48.27
C ALA A 849 53.02 1.80 -49.14
N THR A 850 52.18 2.26 -50.05
CA THR A 850 51.38 1.41 -50.94
C THR A 850 52.33 0.63 -51.85
N PRO A 851 52.37 -0.72 -51.78
CA PRO A 851 53.11 -1.50 -52.75
C PRO A 851 52.44 -1.31 -54.11
N GLU A 852 53.10 -0.60 -55.01
CA GLU A 852 52.61 -0.34 -56.36
C GLU A 852 52.27 -1.67 -57.06
N GLU A 853 51.04 -1.80 -57.55
CA GLU A 853 50.69 -2.93 -58.41
C GLU A 853 51.44 -2.74 -59.74
N LYS A 854 52.40 -3.63 -60.02
CA LYS A 854 53.19 -3.59 -61.25
C LYS A 854 52.59 -4.52 -62.31
N ILE A 855 52.60 -4.09 -63.57
CA ILE A 855 52.08 -4.84 -64.71
C ILE A 855 53.15 -4.98 -65.81
N ASP A 856 52.96 -6.00 -66.64
CA ASP A 856 53.84 -6.35 -67.76
C ASP A 856 53.05 -6.29 -69.08
N ILE A 857 53.68 -5.81 -70.16
CA ILE A 857 53.09 -5.80 -71.50
C ILE A 857 53.92 -6.69 -72.44
N ASN A 858 53.32 -7.78 -72.91
CA ASN A 858 53.91 -8.66 -73.92
C ASN A 858 53.69 -8.07 -75.32
N VAL A 859 54.71 -8.15 -76.18
CA VAL A 859 54.65 -7.66 -77.56
C VAL A 859 55.10 -8.75 -78.51
N THR A 860 54.21 -9.15 -79.43
CA THR A 860 54.48 -10.14 -80.48
C THR A 860 54.47 -9.46 -81.85
N LYS A 861 55.53 -9.65 -82.63
CA LYS A 861 55.60 -9.21 -84.03
C LYS A 861 55.27 -10.37 -84.96
N THR A 862 54.39 -10.11 -85.93
CA THR A 862 54.07 -11.05 -87.00
C THR A 862 54.22 -10.42 -88.39
N TRP A 863 54.29 -11.27 -89.40
CA TRP A 863 54.48 -10.90 -90.80
C TRP A 863 53.47 -11.66 -91.66
N THR A 864 52.82 -10.98 -92.60
CA THR A 864 51.89 -11.65 -93.52
C THR A 864 52.60 -12.70 -94.39
N GLY A 865 51.84 -13.68 -94.86
CA GLY A 865 52.31 -14.64 -95.88
C GLY A 865 52.74 -13.99 -97.20
N SER A 866 52.29 -12.75 -97.46
CA SER A 866 52.73 -11.92 -98.58
C SER A 866 54.19 -11.46 -98.48
N THR A 867 54.73 -11.34 -97.25
CA THR A 867 55.99 -10.63 -97.01
C THR A 867 57.20 -11.55 -97.26
N PRO A 868 58.07 -11.24 -98.26
CA PRO A 868 59.24 -12.07 -98.57
C PRO A 868 60.25 -12.10 -97.42
N VAL A 869 60.98 -13.21 -97.28
CA VAL A 869 61.95 -13.42 -96.17
C VAL A 869 62.97 -12.28 -96.06
N GLY A 870 63.51 -11.80 -97.19
CA GLY A 870 64.46 -10.67 -97.22
C GLY A 870 63.89 -9.30 -96.80
N HIS A 871 62.59 -9.19 -96.54
CA HIS A 871 61.92 -7.99 -96.01
C HIS A 871 61.42 -8.16 -94.57
N LYS A 872 61.69 -9.30 -93.92
CA LYS A 872 61.44 -9.49 -92.47
C LYS A 872 62.61 -8.91 -91.68
N LEU A 873 62.69 -7.58 -91.63
CA LEU A 873 63.76 -6.83 -90.97
C LEU A 873 63.46 -6.63 -89.48
N PRO A 874 64.49 -6.52 -88.60
CA PRO A 874 64.30 -6.15 -87.20
C PRO A 874 63.46 -4.88 -87.06
N VAL A 875 62.52 -4.88 -86.11
CA VAL A 875 61.65 -3.73 -85.82
C VAL A 875 61.93 -3.16 -84.45
N LYS A 876 61.65 -1.87 -84.26
CA LYS A 876 61.69 -1.20 -82.95
C LYS A 876 60.28 -0.88 -82.49
N VAL A 877 59.97 -1.17 -81.23
CA VAL A 877 58.68 -0.82 -80.60
C VAL A 877 58.89 0.04 -79.36
N ARG A 878 57.97 0.99 -79.14
CA ARG A 878 58.02 2.00 -78.08
C ARG A 878 56.69 2.06 -77.33
N LEU A 879 56.77 2.35 -76.03
CA LEU A 879 55.66 2.42 -75.09
C LEU A 879 55.15 3.87 -74.95
N PHE A 880 53.83 4.02 -74.80
CA PHE A 880 53.11 5.29 -74.68
C PHE A 880 52.01 5.19 -73.61
N ILE A 881 51.62 6.32 -73.02
CA ILE A 881 50.47 6.46 -72.10
C ILE A 881 49.53 7.57 -72.57
N GLU A 882 48.30 7.56 -72.07
CA GLU A 882 47.30 8.58 -72.37
C GLU A 882 47.54 9.89 -71.61
N ASN A 883 47.35 11.03 -72.27
CA ASN A 883 47.33 12.35 -71.65
C ASN A 883 46.19 13.16 -72.31
N GLY A 884 45.03 13.17 -71.65
CA GLY A 884 43.77 13.58 -72.27
C GLY A 884 43.42 12.71 -73.47
N GLU A 885 43.05 13.32 -74.59
CA GLU A 885 42.74 12.59 -75.83
C GLU A 885 43.98 12.00 -76.53
N TYR A 886 45.18 12.48 -76.18
CA TYR A 886 46.44 12.19 -76.88
C TYR A 886 47.27 11.08 -76.24
N LEU A 887 48.35 10.67 -76.92
CA LEU A 887 49.38 9.76 -76.39
C LEU A 887 50.73 10.46 -76.21
N VAL A 888 51.40 10.21 -75.09
CA VAL A 888 52.78 10.66 -74.83
C VAL A 888 53.72 9.46 -74.63
N PRO A 889 54.98 9.53 -75.09
CA PRO A 889 55.94 8.43 -74.99
C PRO A 889 56.41 8.24 -73.54
N VAL A 890 56.58 6.99 -73.12
CA VAL A 890 57.15 6.65 -71.80
C VAL A 890 58.68 6.73 -71.88
N THR A 891 59.25 7.83 -71.39
CA THR A 891 60.67 8.20 -71.62
C THR A 891 61.69 7.47 -70.75
N ASN A 892 61.26 6.89 -69.62
CA ASN A 892 62.08 6.07 -68.73
C ASN A 892 62.13 4.58 -69.13
N VAL A 893 61.37 4.15 -70.14
CA VAL A 893 61.32 2.77 -70.64
C VAL A 893 62.02 2.66 -72.00
N ALA A 894 62.99 1.75 -72.12
CA ALA A 894 63.78 1.57 -73.33
C ALA A 894 62.99 0.88 -74.46
N GLU A 895 63.30 1.24 -75.72
CA GLU A 895 62.70 0.59 -76.90
C GLU A 895 63.11 -0.89 -77.00
N LEU A 896 62.13 -1.76 -77.28
CA LEU A 896 62.40 -3.17 -77.56
C LEU A 896 62.69 -3.35 -79.06
N THR A 897 63.66 -4.21 -79.39
CA THR A 897 63.96 -4.59 -80.78
C THR A 897 63.50 -6.03 -81.03
N LEU A 898 62.51 -6.22 -81.90
CA LEU A 898 61.91 -7.53 -82.20
C LEU A 898 62.48 -8.07 -83.51
N ASN A 899 62.99 -9.30 -83.50
CA ASN A 899 63.70 -9.92 -84.62
C ASN A 899 63.69 -11.46 -84.51
N ASP A 900 64.26 -12.14 -85.49
CA ASP A 900 64.30 -13.61 -85.54
C ASP A 900 64.98 -14.24 -84.31
N GLY A 901 66.02 -13.59 -83.77
CA GLY A 901 66.78 -14.05 -82.60
C GLY A 901 66.05 -13.98 -81.26
N ASN A 902 64.93 -13.25 -81.16
CA ASN A 902 63.99 -13.33 -80.03
C ASN A 902 62.61 -13.90 -80.43
N ASN A 903 62.57 -14.73 -81.48
CA ASN A 903 61.35 -15.32 -82.03
C ASN A 903 60.27 -14.28 -82.35
N TRP A 904 60.68 -13.04 -82.69
CA TRP A 904 59.80 -11.89 -82.92
C TRP A 904 58.96 -11.46 -81.70
N THR A 905 59.38 -11.82 -80.47
CA THR A 905 58.71 -11.43 -79.22
C THR A 905 59.58 -10.55 -78.32
N GLY A 906 58.94 -9.74 -77.49
CA GLY A 906 59.56 -8.91 -76.46
C GLY A 906 58.55 -8.56 -75.39
N LYS A 907 59.01 -7.97 -74.28
CA LYS A 907 58.18 -7.67 -73.12
C LYS A 907 58.66 -6.38 -72.45
N PHE A 908 57.73 -5.49 -72.12
CA PHE A 908 57.96 -4.39 -71.20
C PHE A 908 57.59 -4.89 -69.80
N GLU A 909 58.53 -4.85 -68.86
CA GLU A 909 58.37 -5.45 -67.52
C GLU A 909 58.32 -4.38 -66.43
N ASN A 910 57.62 -4.68 -65.33
CA ASN A 910 57.59 -3.87 -64.10
C ASN A 910 57.14 -2.41 -64.32
N LEU A 911 56.07 -2.22 -65.09
CA LEU A 911 55.42 -0.92 -65.30
C LEU A 911 54.43 -0.60 -64.18
N GLU A 912 54.15 0.68 -63.91
CA GLU A 912 53.13 1.08 -62.92
C GLU A 912 51.70 0.86 -63.43
N LYS A 913 50.84 0.26 -62.61
CA LYS A 913 49.39 0.28 -62.86
C LYS A 913 48.81 1.64 -62.43
N ILE A 914 48.85 2.60 -63.36
CA ILE A 914 48.33 3.95 -63.15
C ILE A 914 46.80 3.92 -63.15
N VAL A 915 46.17 4.60 -62.19
CA VAL A 915 44.71 4.84 -62.16
C VAL A 915 44.41 6.34 -62.17
N ASP A 916 43.31 6.74 -62.80
CA ASP A 916 42.84 8.12 -62.83
C ASP A 916 42.08 8.51 -61.54
N ASN A 917 41.76 9.80 -61.43
CA ASN A 917 41.05 10.36 -60.27
C ASN A 917 39.60 9.86 -60.10
N TYR A 918 39.10 9.01 -61.02
CA TYR A 918 37.79 8.37 -60.98
C TYR A 918 37.88 6.85 -60.74
N GLY A 919 39.11 6.29 -60.64
CA GLY A 919 39.37 4.87 -60.42
C GLY A 919 39.46 4.02 -61.70
N ASN A 920 39.57 4.63 -62.88
CA ASN A 920 39.81 3.91 -64.14
C ASN A 920 41.30 3.65 -64.35
N GLU A 921 41.66 2.47 -64.86
CA GLU A 921 43.06 2.13 -65.19
C GLU A 921 43.51 2.85 -66.48
N ILE A 922 44.56 3.68 -66.39
CA ILE A 922 45.16 4.38 -67.53
C ILE A 922 46.01 3.40 -68.31
N LYS A 923 45.80 3.34 -69.63
CA LYS A 923 46.32 2.24 -70.46
C LYS A 923 47.65 2.56 -71.11
N TYR A 924 48.54 1.57 -71.09
CA TYR A 924 49.73 1.55 -71.93
C TYR A 924 49.41 1.15 -73.37
N TYR A 925 50.00 1.88 -74.31
CA TYR A 925 49.92 1.61 -75.74
C TYR A 925 51.31 1.34 -76.31
N VAL A 926 51.42 0.39 -77.23
CA VAL A 926 52.68 0.04 -77.91
C VAL A 926 52.54 0.33 -79.41
N TYR A 927 53.55 0.99 -79.97
CA TYR A 927 53.65 1.25 -81.40
C TYR A 927 55.00 0.82 -81.96
N GLU A 928 55.00 0.36 -83.21
CA GLU A 928 56.23 0.17 -83.99
C GLU A 928 56.71 1.53 -84.48
N VAL A 929 57.96 1.86 -84.14
CA VAL A 929 58.59 3.17 -84.41
C VAL A 929 59.74 3.09 -85.41
N GLY A 930 60.09 1.90 -85.90
CA GLY A 930 61.02 1.74 -87.01
C GLY A 930 61.16 0.30 -87.53
N VAL A 931 61.58 0.17 -88.80
CA VAL A 931 61.78 -1.11 -89.50
C VAL A 931 63.11 -1.09 -90.25
N GLY A 932 64.04 -1.95 -89.81
CA GLY A 932 65.44 -1.90 -90.22
C GLY A 932 66.13 -0.59 -89.81
N ASN A 933 67.27 -0.29 -90.43
CA ASN A 933 68.11 0.84 -90.02
C ASN A 933 67.65 2.20 -90.58
N ASN A 934 66.77 2.21 -91.60
CA ASN A 934 66.53 3.39 -92.46
C ASN A 934 65.08 3.90 -92.46
N ASN A 935 64.14 3.24 -91.77
CA ASN A 935 62.76 3.70 -91.66
C ASN A 935 62.43 3.92 -90.18
N ILE A 936 62.22 5.18 -89.79
CA ILE A 936 61.86 5.61 -88.43
C ILE A 936 60.70 6.61 -88.57
N ILE A 937 59.75 6.58 -87.64
CA ILE A 937 58.52 7.40 -87.63
C ILE A 937 58.45 8.23 -86.34
N ASN A 938 57.88 9.44 -86.40
CA ASN A 938 57.89 10.39 -85.29
C ASN A 938 56.67 10.23 -84.36
N ASN A 939 56.84 10.52 -83.07
CA ASN A 939 55.80 10.36 -82.03
C ASN A 939 54.47 11.06 -82.37
N SER A 940 54.51 12.18 -83.10
CA SER A 940 53.35 12.97 -83.52
C SER A 940 52.32 12.18 -84.32
N GLU A 941 52.72 11.08 -84.99
CA GLU A 941 51.83 10.28 -85.83
C GLU A 941 50.99 9.27 -85.02
N PHE A 942 51.28 9.09 -83.72
CA PHE A 942 50.52 8.20 -82.82
C PHE A 942 49.49 8.92 -81.94
N MET A 943 49.47 10.25 -81.97
CA MET A 943 48.62 11.10 -81.11
C MET A 943 47.12 10.75 -81.21
N SER A 944 46.65 10.26 -82.36
CA SER A 944 45.27 9.87 -82.63
C SER A 944 44.97 8.36 -82.47
N LYS A 945 45.85 7.62 -81.79
CA LYS A 945 45.69 6.18 -81.46
C LYS A 945 45.43 5.27 -82.69
N PRO A 946 46.20 5.38 -83.80
CA PRO A 946 45.87 4.72 -85.07
C PRO A 946 46.04 3.19 -85.03
N ALA A 947 44.99 2.43 -85.35
CA ALA A 947 45.05 0.97 -85.43
C ALA A 947 45.84 0.44 -86.65
N ALA A 948 46.06 1.27 -87.67
CA ALA A 948 46.84 0.95 -88.86
C ALA A 948 47.53 2.20 -89.43
N TYR A 949 48.77 2.04 -89.90
CA TYR A 949 49.61 3.12 -90.45
C TYR A 949 50.71 2.53 -91.35
N LYS A 950 51.71 3.34 -91.76
CA LYS A 950 52.82 2.90 -92.62
C LYS A 950 54.16 3.30 -92.04
N ILE A 951 55.16 2.43 -92.24
CA ILE A 951 56.57 2.74 -92.00
C ILE A 951 57.33 2.37 -93.28
N GLY A 952 57.80 3.37 -94.04
CA GLY A 952 58.38 3.13 -95.36
C GLY A 952 57.42 2.40 -96.31
N SER A 953 57.83 1.23 -96.81
CA SER A 953 57.03 0.35 -97.67
C SER A 953 56.16 -0.68 -96.92
N TYR A 954 56.21 -0.70 -95.59
CA TYR A 954 55.43 -1.63 -94.75
C TYR A 954 54.10 -1.03 -94.33
N ASN A 955 53.01 -1.77 -94.51
CA ASN A 955 51.73 -1.46 -93.86
C ASN A 955 51.72 -2.13 -92.49
N VAL A 956 51.54 -1.34 -91.42
CA VAL A 956 51.54 -1.80 -90.03
C VAL A 956 50.11 -1.86 -89.54
N THR A 957 49.71 -2.93 -88.88
CA THR A 957 48.44 -3.03 -88.14
C THR A 957 48.68 -3.56 -86.73
N ILE A 958 47.90 -3.08 -85.76
CA ILE A 958 48.04 -3.46 -84.34
C ILE A 958 46.73 -4.04 -83.81
N ALA A 959 46.81 -5.20 -83.16
CA ALA A 959 45.75 -5.82 -82.39
C ALA A 959 46.14 -5.89 -80.90
N GLY A 960 45.17 -5.76 -80.00
CA GLY A 960 45.41 -5.78 -78.55
C GLY A 960 46.03 -4.49 -77.97
N ASN A 961 46.15 -3.41 -78.74
CA ASN A 961 46.72 -2.16 -78.22
C ASN A 961 45.85 -1.57 -77.09
N GLY A 962 46.46 -1.12 -76.00
CA GLY A 962 45.73 -0.78 -74.77
C GLY A 962 45.38 -1.99 -73.87
N THR A 963 46.06 -3.14 -74.05
CA THR A 963 45.97 -4.32 -73.18
C THR A 963 47.37 -4.93 -72.96
N ILE A 964 47.47 -5.94 -72.08
CA ILE A 964 48.74 -6.60 -71.72
C ILE A 964 49.36 -7.47 -72.81
N ASP A 965 48.63 -7.79 -73.89
CA ASP A 965 49.11 -8.64 -74.99
C ASP A 965 48.92 -7.95 -76.34
N VAL A 966 49.97 -7.29 -76.84
CA VAL A 966 49.94 -6.52 -78.09
C VAL A 966 50.53 -7.34 -79.25
N THR A 967 49.79 -7.46 -80.35
CA THR A 967 50.28 -8.08 -81.60
C THR A 967 50.38 -7.06 -82.72
N ILE A 968 51.58 -6.88 -83.27
CA ILE A 968 51.84 -5.97 -84.40
C ILE A 968 52.08 -6.81 -85.66
N THR A 969 51.37 -6.53 -86.75
CA THR A 969 51.51 -7.25 -88.03
C THR A 969 52.04 -6.32 -89.13
N ASN A 970 53.00 -6.79 -89.94
CA ASN A 970 53.44 -6.07 -91.15
C ASN A 970 53.08 -6.81 -92.45
N ASP A 971 52.55 -6.06 -93.43
CA ASP A 971 52.36 -6.47 -94.83
C ASP A 971 53.23 -5.62 -95.77
N HIS A 972 54.26 -6.23 -96.35
CA HIS A 972 55.13 -5.59 -97.34
C HIS A 972 54.63 -5.89 -98.76
N LYS A 973 53.95 -4.92 -99.38
CA LYS A 973 53.23 -5.10 -100.66
C LYS A 973 53.80 -4.16 -101.73
N PRO A 974 54.29 -4.67 -102.88
CA PRO A 974 54.89 -3.83 -103.91
C PRO A 974 53.85 -2.91 -104.56
N ALA A 975 54.26 -1.69 -104.90
CA ALA A 975 53.39 -0.66 -105.45
C ALA A 975 52.92 -0.98 -106.88
N GLN A 976 51.65 -0.70 -107.18
CA GLN A 976 51.15 -0.66 -108.56
C GLN A 976 51.39 0.74 -109.18
N ALA A 977 51.66 0.76 -110.49
CA ALA A 977 51.94 1.99 -111.23
C ALA A 977 50.65 2.78 -111.56
N PRO A 978 50.72 4.12 -111.69
CA PRO A 978 49.55 4.96 -111.98
C PRO A 978 49.18 4.95 -113.47
N GLY A 979 47.89 5.07 -113.79
CA GLY A 979 47.45 5.30 -115.17
C GLY A 979 45.93 5.46 -115.37
N GLY A 980 45.55 6.51 -116.12
CA GLY A 980 44.32 6.62 -116.93
C GLY A 980 42.96 6.60 -116.21
N GLY A 981 42.21 7.71 -116.29
CA GLY A 981 40.79 7.78 -115.89
C GLY A 981 39.86 8.23 -117.04
N ALA A 982 38.55 8.12 -116.86
CA ALA A 982 37.51 8.66 -117.74
C ALA A 982 36.17 8.89 -117.00
N VAL A 983 35.26 9.62 -117.66
CA VAL A 983 34.06 10.31 -117.18
C VAL A 983 32.79 9.47 -116.85
N ASP A 984 31.89 10.12 -116.09
CA ASP A 984 30.43 10.01 -115.85
C ASP A 984 29.56 9.90 -117.17
N PRO A 985 28.21 9.67 -117.22
CA PRO A 985 27.16 9.48 -116.17
C PRO A 985 26.09 8.35 -116.35
N GLY A 986 25.26 8.15 -115.30
CA GLY A 986 23.83 7.72 -115.39
C GLY A 986 23.49 6.23 -115.11
N ASN A 987 22.25 5.80 -114.82
CA ASN A 987 20.98 6.52 -114.52
C ASN A 987 20.06 5.62 -113.58
N PRO A 988 18.70 5.52 -113.59
CA PRO A 988 17.93 5.60 -112.33
C PRO A 988 16.96 4.44 -111.98
N GLY A 989 16.49 4.41 -110.71
CA GLY A 989 15.05 4.43 -110.45
C GLY A 989 14.28 3.17 -109.96
N ASN A 990 13.79 3.29 -108.72
CA ASN A 990 12.41 2.99 -108.28
C ASN A 990 11.98 1.54 -107.88
N SER A 991 10.89 1.49 -107.10
CA SER A 991 10.18 0.35 -106.48
C SER A 991 10.88 -0.35 -105.29
N GLY A 992 10.15 -0.87 -104.29
CA GLY A 992 8.73 -0.63 -104.00
C GLY A 992 7.99 -1.73 -103.23
N ASN A 993 8.00 -1.65 -101.89
CA ASN A 993 7.04 -2.34 -101.00
C ASN A 993 7.23 -3.91 -100.92
N PRO A 994 6.43 -4.70 -100.15
CA PRO A 994 6.90 -5.10 -98.81
C PRO A 994 6.73 -6.59 -98.41
N GLY A 995 7.33 -6.94 -97.27
CA GLY A 995 6.62 -7.66 -96.19
C GLY A 995 7.02 -9.11 -95.87
N ALA A 996 7.03 -9.41 -94.55
CA ALA A 996 7.09 -10.74 -93.90
C ALA A 996 8.38 -11.60 -94.10
N SER A 997 8.82 -12.44 -93.16
CA SER A 997 8.36 -12.69 -91.78
C SER A 997 9.49 -13.29 -90.89
N SER A 998 9.24 -13.34 -89.57
CA SER A 998 9.75 -14.31 -88.57
C SER A 998 11.26 -14.58 -88.42
N ASN A 999 11.86 -13.94 -87.41
CA ASN A 999 12.49 -14.56 -86.21
C ASN A 999 12.72 -13.40 -85.22
N GLN A 1000 12.26 -13.35 -83.96
CA GLN A 1000 12.00 -14.33 -82.90
C GLN A 1000 13.28 -14.87 -82.21
N GLY A 1001 13.44 -14.48 -80.94
CA GLY A 1001 14.53 -14.90 -80.03
C GLY A 1001 15.76 -13.99 -80.04
N SER A 1002 16.49 -13.80 -78.92
CA SER A 1002 16.16 -14.18 -77.55
C SER A 1002 17.05 -13.45 -76.51
N ASN A 1003 16.44 -13.08 -75.37
CA ASN A 1003 17.04 -12.96 -74.03
C ASN A 1003 18.25 -12.03 -73.74
N THR A 1004 17.93 -10.91 -73.07
CA THR A 1004 18.36 -10.57 -71.68
C THR A 1004 19.05 -11.67 -70.86
N PRO A 1005 20.01 -11.35 -69.95
CA PRO A 1005 19.66 -10.87 -68.58
C PRO A 1005 20.75 -9.92 -67.97
N ASN A 1006 20.68 -9.37 -66.74
CA ASN A 1006 19.64 -9.17 -65.70
C ASN A 1006 20.04 -7.90 -64.88
N VAL A 1007 19.32 -7.39 -63.86
CA VAL A 1007 18.14 -7.89 -63.11
C VAL A 1007 18.11 -7.36 -61.65
N ASN A 1008 16.91 -7.14 -61.09
CA ASN A 1008 16.47 -7.41 -59.70
C ASN A 1008 16.70 -6.43 -58.52
N VAL A 1009 15.82 -6.35 -57.48
CA VAL A 1009 14.33 -6.63 -57.25
C VAL A 1009 14.02 -6.50 -55.73
N THR A 1010 12.82 -6.35 -55.16
CA THR A 1010 11.43 -5.90 -55.50
C THR A 1010 10.97 -5.01 -54.28
N ASP A 1011 9.73 -4.80 -53.79
CA ASP A 1011 8.32 -5.14 -54.12
C ASP A 1011 7.39 -4.14 -53.41
N ASP A 1012 6.24 -3.84 -54.03
CA ASP A 1012 5.00 -3.46 -53.33
C ASP A 1012 3.81 -3.72 -54.28
N LYS A 1013 2.61 -4.01 -53.74
CA LYS A 1013 1.42 -4.39 -54.52
C LYS A 1013 0.07 -3.95 -53.91
N THR A 1014 -0.57 -2.98 -54.59
CA THR A 1014 -1.85 -3.06 -55.37
C THR A 1014 -2.94 -4.12 -55.03
N PRO A 1015 -4.24 -3.98 -55.49
CA PRO A 1015 -4.87 -2.96 -56.38
C PRO A 1015 -6.27 -2.42 -55.93
N GLN A 1016 -6.95 -1.73 -56.87
CA GLN A 1016 -8.19 -0.92 -56.80
C GLN A 1016 -9.53 -1.68 -57.12
N GLY A 1017 -10.68 -0.97 -57.06
CA GLY A 1017 -11.96 -1.32 -57.74
C GLY A 1017 -13.02 -0.19 -57.70
N THR A 1018 -13.90 -0.07 -58.71
CA THR A 1018 -14.87 1.05 -58.90
C THR A 1018 -16.21 0.63 -59.54
N VAL A 1019 -17.27 1.46 -59.49
CA VAL A 1019 -18.37 1.66 -60.50
C VAL A 1019 -19.41 2.73 -60.04
N ASN A 1020 -20.13 3.36 -60.98
CA ASN A 1020 -21.14 4.45 -60.82
C ASN A 1020 -22.61 3.98 -60.74
N THR A 1021 -23.51 4.86 -60.24
CA THR A 1021 -24.84 5.19 -60.87
C THR A 1021 -25.43 6.51 -60.33
N ASP A 1022 -26.24 7.22 -61.12
CA ASP A 1022 -26.85 8.55 -60.84
C ASP A 1022 -28.18 8.53 -60.06
N THR A 1023 -28.57 9.68 -59.45
CA THR A 1023 -29.87 10.38 -59.70
C THR A 1023 -30.04 11.72 -58.94
N LYS A 1024 -30.74 12.68 -59.58
CA LYS A 1024 -31.25 14.00 -59.09
C LYS A 1024 -32.22 14.54 -60.21
N PRO A 1025 -33.04 15.61 -60.05
CA PRO A 1025 -33.66 16.28 -58.89
C PRO A 1025 -35.22 16.31 -58.94
N THR A 1026 -35.87 16.93 -57.93
CA THR A 1026 -36.99 17.94 -57.98
C THR A 1026 -37.62 18.06 -56.57
N ASP A 1027 -38.52 19.01 -56.26
CA ASP A 1027 -38.42 20.50 -56.23
C ASP A 1027 -39.69 21.04 -55.48
N GLU A 1028 -39.82 22.36 -55.29
CA GLU A 1028 -41.01 23.11 -54.80
C GLU A 1028 -41.46 22.90 -53.31
N ASP A 1029 -42.28 23.78 -52.68
CA ASP A 1029 -42.19 25.26 -52.49
C ASP A 1029 -43.21 25.72 -51.38
N THR A 1030 -43.02 26.90 -50.76
CA THR A 1030 -43.99 27.67 -49.88
C THR A 1030 -44.57 26.99 -48.61
N ASP A 1031 -44.97 27.65 -47.51
CA ASP A 1031 -44.95 29.06 -47.02
C ASP A 1031 -44.78 29.02 -45.45
N GLU A 1032 -45.10 29.94 -44.52
CA GLU A 1032 -45.87 31.21 -44.46
C GLU A 1032 -45.22 32.20 -43.43
N THR A 1033 -45.97 32.91 -42.55
CA THR A 1033 -45.50 34.11 -41.80
C THR A 1033 -45.96 34.24 -40.33
N GLY A 1034 -45.28 35.10 -39.53
CA GLY A 1034 -45.59 35.48 -38.12
C GLY A 1034 -44.31 35.78 -37.32
N VAL A 1035 -43.76 37.00 -37.10
CA VAL A 1035 -44.28 38.31 -36.59
C VAL A 1035 -44.95 38.18 -35.20
N GLU A 1036 -44.68 38.98 -34.13
CA GLU A 1036 -44.10 40.35 -33.97
C GLU A 1036 -43.10 40.50 -32.78
N ASP A 1037 -42.47 41.69 -32.65
CA ASP A 1037 -41.75 42.21 -31.45
C ASP A 1037 -42.76 42.85 -30.45
N ILE A 1038 -42.35 43.89 -29.68
CA ILE A 1038 -43.18 44.84 -28.86
C ILE A 1038 -43.65 44.27 -27.48
N ASP A 1039 -43.52 44.94 -26.31
CA ASP A 1039 -42.93 46.24 -25.94
C ASP A 1039 -42.51 46.28 -24.43
N ASP A 1040 -41.63 47.24 -24.11
CA ASP A 1040 -41.49 48.12 -22.91
C ASP A 1040 -41.81 47.72 -21.44
N ASP A 1041 -41.17 48.51 -20.55
CA ASP A 1041 -41.45 48.81 -19.12
C ASP A 1041 -41.52 47.63 -18.10
N ASP A 1042 -40.89 47.73 -16.92
CA ASP A 1042 -40.92 48.87 -16.01
C ASP A 1042 -39.64 49.00 -15.15
N ILE A 1043 -39.31 50.23 -14.71
CA ILE A 1043 -38.20 50.54 -13.80
C ILE A 1043 -38.78 50.99 -12.45
N PRO A 1044 -38.21 50.49 -11.33
CA PRO A 1044 -37.90 51.41 -10.24
C PRO A 1044 -36.43 51.35 -9.82
N GLU A 1045 -35.71 52.46 -10.07
CA GLU A 1045 -34.69 52.93 -9.13
C GLU A 1045 -35.39 53.65 -7.94
N ASP A 1046 -34.60 54.25 -7.06
CA ASP A 1046 -35.00 55.26 -6.06
C ASP A 1046 -35.85 54.81 -4.84
N GLU A 1047 -35.69 55.39 -3.64
CA GLU A 1047 -34.72 56.41 -3.20
C GLU A 1047 -34.27 56.23 -1.74
N ALA A 1048 -33.40 57.13 -1.27
CA ALA A 1048 -32.90 57.21 0.11
C ALA A 1048 -33.95 57.80 1.10
N GLY A 1049 -33.74 57.63 2.42
CA GLY A 1049 -34.67 58.21 3.41
C GLY A 1049 -34.33 58.06 4.90
N SER A 1050 -33.32 58.79 5.37
CA SER A 1050 -33.22 59.55 6.66
C SER A 1050 -34.05 59.22 7.92
N ASN A 1051 -33.43 59.46 9.10
CA ASN A 1051 -34.03 59.85 10.41
C ASN A 1051 -34.80 58.76 11.19
N GLU A 1052 -35.08 58.80 12.51
CA GLU A 1052 -34.73 59.64 13.70
C GLU A 1052 -35.03 58.77 14.96
N ASP A 1053 -34.53 58.92 16.20
CA ASP A 1053 -33.29 59.43 16.81
C ASP A 1053 -33.32 59.06 18.34
N THR A 1054 -32.36 59.54 19.16
CA THR A 1054 -32.33 59.61 20.65
C THR A 1054 -31.88 58.36 21.43
N ASP A 1055 -31.26 58.46 22.62
CA ASP A 1055 -30.25 59.41 23.16
C ASP A 1055 -29.55 58.78 24.41
N SER A 1056 -28.49 59.43 24.89
CA SER A 1056 -27.85 59.39 26.23
C SER A 1056 -26.68 58.41 26.45
N GLY A 1057 -25.49 58.88 26.88
CA GLY A 1057 -25.04 60.28 26.94
C GLY A 1057 -23.69 60.57 27.64
N GLY A 1058 -22.77 61.26 26.94
CA GLY A 1058 -21.56 61.92 27.51
C GLY A 1058 -20.34 61.00 27.79
N LYS A 1059 -19.13 61.48 28.11
CA LYS A 1059 -18.49 62.82 28.24
C LYS A 1059 -16.95 62.60 28.46
N THR A 1060 -15.96 63.41 28.05
CA THR A 1060 -15.85 64.60 27.17
C THR A 1060 -14.36 64.93 26.85
N LYS A 1061 -14.08 65.39 25.62
CA LYS A 1061 -12.92 66.22 25.17
C LYS A 1061 -11.47 65.66 25.12
N ALA A 1062 -10.76 66.05 24.06
CA ALA A 1062 -9.30 65.97 23.88
C ALA A 1062 -8.58 67.27 24.37
N PRO A 1063 -7.24 67.34 24.29
CA PRO A 1063 -6.63 68.23 23.28
C PRO A 1063 -5.41 67.61 22.53
N ASN A 1064 -4.53 68.45 21.96
CA ASN A 1064 -3.70 68.14 20.79
C ASN A 1064 -2.20 68.57 20.97
N LYS A 1065 -1.31 68.10 20.07
CA LYS A 1065 0.06 68.58 19.71
C LYS A 1065 1.32 68.19 20.53
N VAL A 1066 2.32 67.71 19.75
CA VAL A 1066 3.77 68.11 19.73
C VAL A 1066 4.73 67.59 20.83
N LYS A 1067 6.05 67.34 20.63
CA LYS A 1067 6.92 66.89 19.50
C LYS A 1067 8.40 66.79 20.03
N VAL A 1068 9.29 66.04 19.34
CA VAL A 1068 10.80 66.10 19.36
C VAL A 1068 11.57 65.34 20.47
N ASN A 1069 12.37 64.34 20.03
CA ASN A 1069 13.78 63.92 20.29
C ASN A 1069 14.40 63.99 21.72
N GLU A 1070 15.51 63.31 22.09
CA GLU A 1070 16.49 62.38 21.47
C GLU A 1070 16.85 61.30 22.56
N ASP A 1071 17.54 60.16 22.36
CA ASP A 1071 18.95 60.03 21.94
C ASP A 1071 19.39 58.55 21.69
N ASN A 1072 20.07 58.31 20.55
CA ASN A 1072 21.06 57.28 20.15
C ASN A 1072 21.03 55.74 20.44
N VAL A 1073 21.78 55.01 19.59
CA VAL A 1073 21.83 53.53 19.37
C VAL A 1073 23.14 52.89 19.89
N PRO A 1074 23.29 51.54 19.95
CA PRO A 1074 24.15 50.87 18.95
C PRO A 1074 23.73 49.44 18.50
N ARG A 1075 24.48 48.89 17.52
CA ARG A 1075 24.31 47.57 16.87
C ARG A 1075 25.05 46.42 17.59
N GLY A 1076 24.70 45.16 17.30
CA GLY A 1076 25.51 43.96 17.63
C GLY A 1076 25.22 42.74 16.73
N LYS A 1077 26.19 41.82 16.57
CA LYS A 1077 26.09 40.59 15.75
C LYS A 1077 26.63 39.34 16.49
N ALA A 1078 26.06 38.19 16.11
CA ALA A 1078 26.45 36.77 16.26
C ALA A 1078 27.82 36.34 16.83
N ALA A 1079 27.83 35.22 17.57
CA ALA A 1079 28.97 34.30 17.75
C ALA A 1079 28.51 32.86 18.11
N LEU A 1080 29.40 31.87 17.91
CA LEU A 1080 29.26 30.43 18.22
C LEU A 1080 30.14 30.03 19.43
N PRO A 1081 29.92 28.83 20.01
CA PRO A 1081 30.98 27.82 20.11
C PRO A 1081 30.54 26.50 19.44
N LYS A 1082 31.36 25.70 18.72
CA LYS A 1082 32.75 25.20 18.89
C LYS A 1082 32.96 24.05 19.89
N THR A 1083 32.74 22.83 19.38
CA THR A 1083 33.66 21.66 19.37
C THR A 1083 34.71 21.47 20.49
N GLY A 1084 34.78 20.25 21.02
CA GLY A 1084 35.95 19.74 21.76
C GLY A 1084 36.06 18.20 21.79
N GLY A 1085 37.19 17.68 21.29
CA GLY A 1085 37.83 16.39 21.63
C GLY A 1085 39.33 16.69 21.84
N THR A 1086 40.26 15.76 22.08
CA THR A 1086 40.28 14.28 22.22
C THR A 1086 41.21 13.91 23.41
N ASP A 1087 41.39 12.67 23.89
CA ASP A 1087 42.26 11.57 23.38
C ASP A 1087 42.02 10.30 24.26
N SER A 1088 42.02 9.06 23.71
CA SER A 1088 43.16 8.11 23.56
C SER A 1088 43.74 7.55 24.89
N THR A 1089 44.13 6.26 25.07
CA THR A 1089 44.32 5.10 24.14
C THR A 1089 44.22 3.73 24.88
N LEU A 1090 44.29 2.61 24.11
CA LEU A 1090 44.91 1.27 24.39
C LEU A 1090 44.01 0.00 24.26
N PHE A 1091 44.65 -1.17 24.04
CA PHE A 1091 44.13 -2.44 23.50
C PHE A 1091 43.97 -3.59 24.54
N GLY A 1092 43.19 -4.63 24.17
CA GLY A 1092 43.19 -5.99 24.76
C GLY A 1092 41.76 -6.60 24.86
N VAL A 1093 41.28 -7.65 24.16
CA VAL A 1093 41.79 -8.90 23.55
C VAL A 1093 41.75 -10.13 24.49
N LEU A 1094 40.84 -11.09 24.19
CA LEU A 1094 40.66 -12.44 24.79
C LEU A 1094 40.27 -12.47 26.30
N GLY A 1095 39.67 -13.53 26.86
CA GLY A 1095 39.11 -14.78 26.29
C GLY A 1095 39.01 -15.92 27.33
N PHE A 1096 37.92 -16.72 27.32
CA PHE A 1096 37.60 -17.82 28.27
C PHE A 1096 37.34 -17.40 29.74
N GLY A 1097 36.63 -18.16 30.61
CA GLY A 1097 35.77 -19.34 30.42
C GLY A 1097 35.68 -20.25 31.66
N LEU A 1098 34.48 -20.74 32.04
CA LEU A 1098 34.12 -21.82 33.02
C LEU A 1098 32.58 -22.04 32.85
N ILE A 1099 32.01 -23.21 32.49
CA ILE A 1099 31.84 -24.51 33.21
C ILE A 1099 30.98 -24.35 34.49
N GLY A 1100 29.80 -24.98 34.68
CA GLY A 1100 29.01 -25.95 33.89
C GLY A 1100 27.54 -26.01 34.42
N LEU A 1101 26.75 -27.10 34.42
CA LEU A 1101 26.90 -28.48 33.93
C LEU A 1101 25.54 -29.27 33.91
N GLY A 1102 25.03 -29.69 32.74
CA GLY A 1102 24.00 -30.77 32.60
C GLY A 1102 22.50 -30.40 32.69
N PHE A 1103 21.53 -31.17 32.15
CA PHE A 1103 21.61 -32.47 31.42
C PHE A 1103 20.51 -32.61 30.32
N LEU A 1104 20.95 -32.77 29.06
CA LEU A 1104 20.53 -33.74 28.03
C LEU A 1104 19.04 -34.21 27.84
N ILE A 1105 18.48 -33.99 26.63
CA ILE A 1105 17.69 -34.90 25.72
C ILE A 1105 17.15 -33.99 24.58
N LYS A 1106 17.36 -34.13 23.26
CA LYS A 1106 17.67 -35.19 22.27
C LYS A 1106 16.47 -35.52 21.35
N LYS A 1107 16.40 -34.78 20.23
CA LYS A 1107 16.26 -35.26 18.82
C LYS A 1107 15.18 -36.34 18.57
N ARG A 1108 14.15 -36.08 17.75
CA ARG A 1108 14.15 -35.99 16.27
C ARG A 1108 12.76 -35.43 15.80
N ARG A 1109 12.55 -35.03 14.55
CA ARG A 1109 13.28 -35.35 13.31
C ARG A 1109 13.41 -34.16 12.38
#